data_AF-A0A821N755-F1
#
_entry.id   AF-A0A821N755-F1
#
_cell.length_a   1.000
_cell.length_b   1.000
_cell.length_c   1.000
_cell.angle_alpha   90.00
_cell.angle_beta   90.00
_cell.angle_gamma   90.00
#
_symmetry.space_group_name_H-M   'P 1'
#
loop_
_entity.id
_entity.type
_entity.pdbx_description
1 polymer ?
#
loop_
_entity_poly.entity_id
_entity_poly.type
_entity_poly.pdbx_seq_one_letter_code
_entity_poly.pdbx_strand_id
1 'polypeptide(L)'
;MCLDKARHVLYLSHEIQTLKWLETLFIFIWTSVNSKKIENPNEIFQDIKDISQYIRQLVKNKHIFIPDSDYMKDFVNYKIERWVDSAFQARIMKEDDHFVLDISKTDEQKSKKQKTIIVLDKDTGVEQYSTRWSHGLAQFLELKYRRKFSVESLKAVFISNKAFFQIYKHRLYGLTGTLGSENSQNFLSDLYQVQFAYIPTSKEKYFYQRDNKICIEYGDWLDLIARETIEKAKKRPVLIICENVESTENIWNELIIRHSVPHHIITKYRRDGDNVEEKFEKKPATIGDIIIATNKGGRGTDIHVNGQVNKDGGMHVILTYLPENVRVEEQAFGRTARNGAQGTGQYILLVDKSIYQDIYELNQLTNNQRRTKLEELSDVIIEREIISRDNKEAARLSELKQKNILQLEVEEELFTKFNDFKKEISEKTFKPLFKDKSEKSQEKFINALENILKNRWAFWLDHAKEKIDAIETSQQKVNLLKEFDSSFINELINLLKNSSFDHLLEKFLSQPEEAIHIGKVFLSEKDFFNAKKCFEKGILYGDISGFSHIALTYCNINLKPEENIKKESRRHLKKALNSLESIKRNLMSNLKMAELLPQSATADMLRKVSSEENFYQDQISEKLKVIGSHLHYLRQAVGETVEP
;
A
#
# COMPACT_ATOMS: atom_id res chain seq x y z
N MET A 1 13.32 -9.30 -7.49
CA MET A 1 13.39 -8.14 -6.56
C MET A 1 14.29 -7.04 -7.13
N CYS A 2 15.57 -7.32 -7.41
CA CYS A 2 16.52 -6.34 -7.94
C CYS A 2 16.18 -5.77 -9.34
N LEU A 3 15.42 -6.53 -10.16
CA LEU A 3 14.90 -6.09 -11.46
C LEU A 3 13.42 -5.66 -11.35
N ASP A 4 12.51 -6.61 -11.14
CA ASP A 4 11.06 -6.36 -11.20
C ASP A 4 10.57 -5.32 -10.18
N LYS A 5 11.20 -5.31 -9.00
CA LYS A 5 10.85 -4.41 -7.89
C LYS A 5 11.95 -3.38 -7.63
N ALA A 6 12.79 -3.06 -8.62
CA ALA A 6 13.92 -2.12 -8.46
C ALA A 6 13.45 -0.73 -7.98
N ARG A 7 12.31 -0.26 -8.51
CA ARG A 7 11.68 1.02 -8.13
C ARG A 7 10.92 0.99 -6.80
N HIS A 8 10.79 -0.18 -6.15
CA HIS A 8 9.99 -0.29 -4.93
C HIS A 8 10.70 0.40 -3.77
N VAL A 9 9.91 1.15 -3.02
CA VAL A 9 10.31 1.81 -1.80
C VAL A 9 9.43 1.30 -0.68
N LEU A 10 10.08 0.82 0.38
CA LEU A 10 9.40 0.55 1.63
C LEU A 10 9.26 1.87 2.36
N TYR A 11 8.01 2.33 2.54
CA TYR A 11 7.69 3.48 3.37
C TYR A 11 7.16 3.01 4.72
N LEU A 12 7.69 3.56 5.80
CA LEU A 12 7.12 3.42 7.13
C LEU A 12 6.15 4.57 7.39
N SER A 13 4.93 4.20 7.76
CA SER A 13 3.89 5.15 8.17
C SER A 13 4.31 5.89 9.43
N HIS A 14 4.19 7.21 9.39
CA HIS A 14 4.37 8.10 10.53
C HIS A 14 3.01 8.65 10.94
N GLU A 15 2.57 8.31 12.15
CA GLU A 15 1.30 8.77 12.69
C GLU A 15 1.43 10.21 13.19
N ILE A 16 0.65 11.11 12.59
CA ILE A 16 0.61 12.51 12.99
C ILE A 16 -0.72 12.74 13.71
N GLN A 17 -0.64 13.06 15.00
CA GLN A 17 -1.81 13.17 15.88
C GLN A 17 -2.88 14.14 15.36
N THR A 18 -2.48 15.20 14.65
CA THR A 18 -3.38 16.21 14.08
C THR A 18 -4.24 15.67 12.93
N LEU A 19 -3.84 14.58 12.27
CA LEU A 19 -4.62 13.98 11.17
C LEU A 19 -5.88 13.25 11.65
N LYS A 20 -6.03 13.00 12.96
CA LYS A 20 -7.27 12.43 13.52
C LYS A 20 -8.51 13.30 13.23
N TRP A 21 -8.31 14.61 13.03
CA TRP A 21 -9.39 15.55 12.74
C TRP A 21 -9.99 15.36 11.32
N LEU A 22 -9.35 14.54 10.48
CA LEU A 22 -9.85 14.20 9.14
C LEU A 22 -10.97 13.14 9.16
N GLU A 23 -11.27 12.50 10.29
CA GLU A 23 -12.31 11.47 10.41
C GLU A 23 -13.66 11.96 9.85
N THR A 24 -14.13 13.14 10.31
CA THR A 24 -15.38 13.72 9.80
C THR A 24 -15.28 14.09 8.32
N LEU A 25 -14.14 14.63 7.86
CA LEU A 25 -13.93 14.97 6.45
C LEU A 25 -14.10 13.73 5.54
N PHE A 26 -13.50 12.60 5.92
CA PHE A 26 -13.58 11.37 5.13
C PHE A 26 -14.99 10.80 5.10
N ILE A 27 -15.75 10.88 6.20
CA ILE A 27 -17.17 10.50 6.20
C ILE A 27 -17.95 11.35 5.18
N PHE A 28 -17.78 12.67 5.20
CA PHE A 28 -18.46 13.55 4.27
C PHE A 28 -18.09 13.23 2.81
N ILE A 29 -16.80 13.09 2.50
CA ILE A 29 -16.33 12.69 1.16
C ILE A 29 -16.99 11.36 0.74
N TRP A 30 -16.93 10.35 1.60
CA TRP A 30 -17.50 9.04 1.30
C TRP A 30 -19.00 9.09 1.04
N THR A 31 -19.76 9.85 1.84
CA THR A 31 -21.20 10.03 1.62
C THR A 31 -21.52 10.78 0.34
N SER A 32 -20.73 11.81 -0.02
CA SER A 32 -20.89 12.55 -1.28
C SER A 32 -20.58 11.71 -2.50
N VAL A 33 -19.56 10.85 -2.45
CA VAL A 33 -19.23 9.94 -3.56
C VAL A 33 -20.32 8.88 -3.76
N ASN A 34 -20.88 8.35 -2.67
CA ASN A 34 -21.91 7.32 -2.75
C ASN A 34 -23.33 7.85 -3.05
N SER A 35 -23.59 9.15 -2.92
CA SER A 35 -24.87 9.74 -3.33
C SER A 35 -24.99 9.93 -4.85
N LYS A 36 -23.86 9.91 -5.58
CA LYS A 36 -23.80 9.97 -7.04
C LYS A 36 -23.96 8.59 -7.67
N LYS A 37 -24.86 8.47 -8.65
CA LYS A 37 -24.92 7.29 -9.55
C LYS A 37 -23.79 7.39 -10.56
N ILE A 38 -22.92 6.38 -10.65
CA ILE A 38 -21.96 6.30 -11.76
C ILE A 38 -22.69 5.68 -12.94
N GLU A 39 -23.00 6.47 -13.94
CA GLU A 39 -23.59 5.96 -15.20
C GLU A 39 -22.53 5.80 -16.28
N ASN A 40 -21.45 6.60 -16.26
CA ASN A 40 -20.35 6.53 -17.24
C ASN A 40 -18.96 6.79 -16.59
N PRO A 41 -17.94 5.93 -16.82
CA PRO A 41 -16.58 6.16 -16.32
C PRO A 41 -15.96 7.51 -16.73
N ASN A 42 -16.36 8.06 -17.88
CA ASN A 42 -15.83 9.34 -18.37
C ASN A 42 -16.34 10.55 -17.57
N GLU A 43 -17.42 10.41 -16.79
CA GLU A 43 -17.98 11.50 -15.97
C GLU A 43 -17.32 11.61 -14.59
N ILE A 44 -16.56 10.59 -14.17
CA ILE A 44 -15.92 10.52 -12.84
C ILE A 44 -14.99 11.73 -12.63
N PHE A 45 -14.29 12.19 -13.65
CA PHE A 45 -13.40 13.34 -13.54
C PHE A 45 -14.13 14.64 -13.17
N GLN A 46 -15.31 14.87 -13.73
CA GLN A 46 -16.11 16.06 -13.40
C GLN A 46 -16.72 15.92 -12.00
N ASP A 47 -17.21 14.73 -11.65
CA ASP A 47 -17.74 14.47 -10.31
C ASP A 47 -16.67 14.65 -9.22
N ILE A 48 -15.43 14.24 -9.48
CA ILE A 48 -14.30 14.47 -8.56
C ILE A 48 -14.15 15.96 -8.28
N LYS A 49 -14.19 16.81 -9.31
CA LYS A 49 -14.07 18.27 -9.17
C LYS A 49 -15.24 18.88 -8.41
N ASP A 50 -16.47 18.51 -8.77
CA ASP A 50 -17.69 19.05 -8.17
C ASP A 50 -17.77 18.72 -6.68
N ILE A 51 -17.52 17.45 -6.32
CA ILE A 51 -17.48 17.00 -4.92
C ILE A 51 -16.35 17.72 -4.17
N SER A 52 -15.17 17.83 -4.78
CA SER A 52 -14.03 18.52 -4.16
C SER A 52 -14.37 19.98 -3.85
N GLN A 53 -15.05 20.69 -4.74
CA GLN A 53 -15.49 22.06 -4.53
C GLN A 53 -16.54 22.16 -3.41
N TYR A 54 -17.51 21.25 -3.38
CA TYR A 54 -18.51 21.18 -2.31
C TYR A 54 -17.86 20.95 -0.93
N ILE A 55 -16.93 19.99 -0.83
CA ILE A 55 -16.21 19.70 0.42
C ILE A 55 -15.37 20.91 0.86
N ARG A 56 -14.69 21.60 -0.06
CA ARG A 56 -13.99 22.86 0.23
C ARG A 56 -14.92 23.93 0.82
N GLN A 57 -16.15 24.04 0.31
CA GLN A 57 -17.14 24.96 0.87
C GLN A 57 -17.56 24.57 2.29
N LEU A 58 -17.76 23.28 2.57
CA LEU A 58 -18.08 22.81 3.92
C LEU A 58 -16.97 23.11 4.93
N VAL A 59 -15.71 22.92 4.54
CA VAL A 59 -14.54 23.29 5.37
C VAL A 59 -14.50 24.80 5.57
N LYS A 60 -14.67 25.60 4.51
CA LYS A 60 -14.67 27.07 4.58
C LYS A 60 -15.78 27.62 5.49
N ASN A 61 -16.97 27.02 5.43
CA ASN A 61 -18.12 27.41 6.23
C ASN A 61 -18.10 26.82 7.66
N LYS A 62 -17.02 26.13 8.06
CA LYS A 62 -16.85 25.47 9.37
C LYS A 62 -17.90 24.40 9.69
N HIS A 63 -18.53 23.81 8.67
CA HIS A 63 -19.35 22.61 8.85
C HIS A 63 -18.49 21.38 9.14
N ILE A 64 -17.28 21.34 8.57
CA ILE A 64 -16.25 20.35 8.89
C ILE A 64 -15.15 21.10 9.64
N PHE A 65 -14.93 20.72 10.90
CA PHE A 65 -13.86 21.32 11.70
C PHE A 65 -12.50 20.79 11.25
N ILE A 66 -11.64 21.71 10.81
CA ILE A 66 -10.21 21.47 10.58
C ILE A 66 -9.44 22.47 11.46
N PRO A 67 -8.43 22.03 12.23
CA PRO A 67 -7.62 22.92 13.05
C PRO A 67 -7.11 24.12 12.25
N ASP A 68 -7.25 25.32 12.81
CA ASP A 68 -6.81 26.56 12.17
C ASP A 68 -5.30 26.71 12.32
N SER A 69 -4.55 26.18 11.35
CA SER A 69 -3.10 26.17 11.38
C SER A 69 -2.49 26.33 10.01
N ASP A 70 -1.28 26.91 9.98
CA ASP A 70 -0.63 27.39 8.74
C ASP A 70 -0.48 26.31 7.67
N TYR A 71 -0.30 25.04 8.05
CA TYR A 71 -0.15 23.95 7.07
C TYR A 71 -1.33 22.97 7.01
N MET A 72 -2.19 22.86 8.04
CA MET A 72 -3.30 21.89 7.99
C MET A 72 -4.37 22.25 6.97
N LYS A 73 -4.73 23.54 6.88
CA LYS A 73 -5.71 24.00 5.89
C LYS A 73 -5.19 23.84 4.48
N ASP A 74 -3.94 24.21 4.24
CA ASP A 74 -3.30 24.09 2.94
C ASP A 74 -3.14 22.61 2.54
N PHE A 75 -2.71 21.77 3.47
CA PHE A 75 -2.65 20.32 3.29
C PHE A 75 -4.01 19.73 2.91
N VAL A 76 -5.08 20.06 3.64
CA VAL A 76 -6.44 19.59 3.33
C VAL A 76 -6.89 20.07 1.95
N ASN A 77 -6.70 21.36 1.65
CA ASN A 77 -7.10 21.93 0.35
C ASN A 77 -6.39 21.27 -0.83
N TYR A 78 -5.10 20.97 -0.66
CA TYR A 78 -4.27 20.24 -1.63
C TYR A 78 -4.73 18.79 -1.80
N LYS A 79 -5.10 18.09 -0.71
CA LYS A 79 -5.42 16.65 -0.74
C LYS A 79 -6.86 16.29 -1.07
N ILE A 80 -7.82 17.20 -0.89
CA ILE A 80 -9.26 16.90 -1.08
C ILE A 80 -9.53 16.17 -2.40
N GLU A 81 -8.98 16.64 -3.52
CA GLU A 81 -9.24 16.04 -4.83
C GLU A 81 -8.74 14.59 -4.92
N ARG A 82 -7.55 14.33 -4.37
CA ARG A 82 -6.96 13.00 -4.32
C ARG A 82 -7.69 12.06 -3.36
N TRP A 83 -8.21 12.58 -2.25
CA TRP A 83 -9.05 11.81 -1.34
C TRP A 83 -10.41 11.48 -1.97
N VAL A 84 -11.01 12.41 -2.72
CA VAL A 84 -12.25 12.16 -3.46
C VAL A 84 -12.02 11.07 -4.52
N ASP A 85 -10.95 11.15 -5.31
CA ASP A 85 -10.56 10.10 -6.25
C ASP A 85 -10.37 8.74 -5.55
N SER A 86 -9.66 8.72 -4.42
CA SER A 86 -9.47 7.49 -3.63
C SER A 86 -10.78 6.91 -3.09
N ALA A 87 -11.77 7.74 -2.78
CA ALA A 87 -13.11 7.28 -2.42
C ALA A 87 -13.85 6.64 -3.61
N PHE A 88 -13.72 7.17 -4.82
CA PHE A 88 -14.22 6.50 -6.04
C PHE A 88 -13.52 5.16 -6.27
N GLN A 89 -12.20 5.10 -6.09
CA GLN A 89 -11.42 3.86 -6.19
C GLN A 89 -11.87 2.81 -5.16
N ALA A 90 -12.03 3.20 -3.89
CA ALA A 90 -12.55 2.31 -2.85
C ALA A 90 -13.94 1.74 -3.21
N ARG A 91 -14.80 2.54 -3.87
CA ARG A 91 -16.12 2.07 -4.32
C ARG A 91 -16.02 0.93 -5.34
N ILE A 92 -15.09 1.00 -6.29
CA ILE A 92 -14.94 -0.01 -7.35
C ILE A 92 -14.12 -1.25 -6.93
N MET A 93 -13.22 -1.13 -5.96
CA MET A 93 -12.38 -2.26 -5.49
C MET A 93 -13.23 -3.40 -4.91
N LYS A 94 -12.82 -4.65 -5.18
CA LYS A 94 -13.53 -5.86 -4.76
C LYS A 94 -12.67 -6.71 -3.82
N GLU A 95 -13.32 -7.34 -2.85
CA GLU A 95 -12.75 -8.42 -2.01
C GLU A 95 -12.35 -9.60 -2.91
N ASP A 96 -11.33 -10.36 -2.51
CA ASP A 96 -10.73 -11.51 -3.21
C ASP A 96 -10.00 -11.19 -4.52
N ASP A 97 -10.02 -9.93 -4.94
CA ASP A 97 -9.28 -9.39 -6.09
C ASP A 97 -8.22 -8.39 -5.62
N HIS A 98 -8.65 -7.33 -4.92
CA HIS A 98 -7.75 -6.26 -4.49
C HIS A 98 -7.26 -6.41 -3.04
N PHE A 99 -8.07 -6.99 -2.17
CA PHE A 99 -7.79 -7.24 -0.74
C PHE A 99 -8.59 -8.44 -0.26
N VAL A 100 -8.23 -8.93 0.92
CA VAL A 100 -9.03 -9.90 1.69
C VAL A 100 -9.45 -9.29 3.02
N LEU A 101 -10.58 -9.76 3.57
CA LEU A 101 -11.00 -9.47 4.93
C LEU A 101 -10.59 -10.63 5.85
N ASP A 102 -9.47 -10.46 6.55
CA ASP A 102 -8.99 -11.47 7.49
C ASP A 102 -8.52 -10.87 8.83
N ILE A 103 -8.43 -11.71 9.84
CA ILE A 103 -8.01 -11.35 11.19
C ILE A 103 -6.52 -11.02 11.16
N SER A 104 -6.17 -9.82 11.60
CA SER A 104 -4.77 -9.44 11.73
C SER A 104 -4.04 -10.40 12.68
N LYS A 105 -2.79 -10.76 12.37
CA LYS A 105 -1.90 -11.55 13.24
C LYS A 105 -1.77 -10.96 14.65
N THR A 106 -1.90 -9.64 14.79
CA THR A 106 -1.88 -8.94 16.10
C THR A 106 -3.19 -9.07 16.89
N ASP A 107 -4.30 -9.41 16.23
CA ASP A 107 -5.63 -9.56 16.83
C ASP A 107 -5.96 -11.02 17.17
N GLU A 108 -5.10 -11.99 16.80
CA GLU A 108 -5.27 -13.41 17.14
C GLU A 108 -5.40 -13.66 18.65
N GLN A 109 -4.80 -12.78 19.48
CA GLN A 109 -4.83 -12.84 20.94
C GLN A 109 -5.97 -12.04 21.59
N LYS A 110 -6.81 -11.33 20.83
CA LYS A 110 -7.92 -10.53 21.39
C LYS A 110 -9.20 -11.35 21.52
N SER A 111 -9.99 -11.05 22.55
CA SER A 111 -11.27 -11.71 22.84
C SER A 111 -12.33 -11.56 21.74
N LYS A 112 -12.22 -10.49 20.92
CA LYS A 112 -13.09 -10.21 19.77
C LYS A 112 -12.22 -10.14 18.51
N LYS A 113 -12.22 -11.23 17.73
CA LYS A 113 -11.46 -11.34 16.48
C LYS A 113 -12.12 -10.47 15.41
N GLN A 114 -11.46 -9.39 15.01
CA GLN A 114 -11.97 -8.46 14.00
C GLN A 114 -11.23 -8.69 12.68
N LYS A 115 -12.00 -8.91 11.61
CA LYS A 115 -11.44 -8.89 10.26
C LYS A 115 -11.02 -7.47 9.88
N THR A 116 -9.85 -7.34 9.30
CA THR A 116 -9.25 -6.09 8.80
C THR A 116 -9.02 -6.22 7.29
N ILE A 117 -8.91 -5.08 6.62
CA ILE A 117 -8.60 -5.05 5.18
C ILE A 117 -7.11 -5.32 5.01
N ILE A 118 -6.77 -6.43 4.38
CA ILE A 118 -5.39 -6.85 4.12
C ILE A 118 -5.12 -6.75 2.62
N VAL A 119 -4.10 -5.97 2.27
CA VAL A 119 -3.67 -5.75 0.89
C VAL A 119 -3.21 -7.08 0.28
N LEU A 120 -3.66 -7.38 -0.93
CA LEU A 120 -3.08 -8.45 -1.74
C LEU A 120 -2.02 -7.87 -2.68
N ASP A 121 -0.81 -8.44 -2.66
CA ASP A 121 0.18 -8.17 -3.70
C ASP A 121 -0.35 -8.76 -5.01
N LYS A 122 -0.74 -7.91 -5.97
CA LYS A 122 -1.35 -8.32 -7.26
C LYS A 122 -0.55 -9.38 -7.99
N ASP A 123 0.77 -9.31 -7.86
CA ASP A 123 1.63 -10.20 -8.61
C ASP A 123 1.72 -11.59 -7.96
N THR A 124 1.65 -11.69 -6.63
CA THR A 124 1.87 -12.95 -5.86
C THR A 124 0.62 -13.54 -5.21
N GLY A 125 -0.43 -12.74 -5.06
CA GLY A 125 -1.59 -13.10 -4.23
C GLY A 125 -1.28 -13.20 -2.75
N VAL A 126 -0.08 -12.81 -2.30
CA VAL A 126 0.33 -12.86 -0.89
C VAL A 126 -0.29 -11.71 -0.13
N GLU A 127 -0.85 -12.05 1.03
CA GLU A 127 -1.42 -11.13 2.01
C GLU A 127 -0.35 -10.28 2.70
N GLN A 128 -0.45 -8.96 2.56
CA GLN A 128 0.48 -7.98 3.11
C GLN A 128 -0.08 -7.34 4.39
N TYR A 129 -0.07 -8.09 5.50
CA TYR A 129 -0.64 -7.68 6.80
C TYR A 129 -0.11 -6.35 7.34
N SER A 130 1.13 -5.98 6.99
CA SER A 130 1.77 -4.75 7.46
C SER A 130 1.71 -3.60 6.44
N THR A 131 0.97 -3.78 5.34
CA THR A 131 0.85 -2.77 4.28
C THR A 131 -0.54 -2.15 4.29
N ARG A 132 -0.59 -0.85 4.03
CA ARG A 132 -1.83 -0.08 3.87
C ARG A 132 -1.72 0.83 2.66
N TRP A 133 -2.85 1.10 2.01
CA TRP A 133 -2.92 2.14 1.00
C TRP A 133 -2.85 3.55 1.62
N SER A 134 -2.21 4.48 0.91
CA SER A 134 -2.12 5.89 1.29
C SER A 134 -3.25 6.72 0.67
N HIS A 135 -3.25 8.03 0.93
CA HIS A 135 -4.20 9.00 0.36
C HIS A 135 -5.66 8.68 0.69
N GLY A 136 -5.96 8.34 1.94
CA GLY A 136 -7.33 8.05 2.38
C GLY A 136 -7.91 6.72 1.87
N LEU A 137 -7.31 6.04 0.89
CA LEU A 137 -7.88 4.84 0.26
C LEU A 137 -8.16 3.72 1.28
N ALA A 138 -7.24 3.50 2.22
CA ALA A 138 -7.45 2.55 3.32
C ALA A 138 -8.65 2.94 4.18
N GLN A 139 -8.78 4.22 4.54
CA GLN A 139 -9.89 4.73 5.35
C GLN A 139 -11.23 4.62 4.63
N PHE A 140 -11.28 4.85 3.32
CA PHE A 140 -12.50 4.67 2.54
C PHE A 140 -12.91 3.20 2.40
N LEU A 141 -11.96 2.28 2.27
CA LEU A 141 -12.24 0.85 2.34
C LEU A 141 -12.73 0.44 3.74
N GLU A 142 -12.13 0.97 4.81
CA GLU A 142 -12.57 0.75 6.19
C GLU A 142 -14.03 1.21 6.38
N LEU A 143 -14.40 2.38 5.84
CA LEU A 143 -15.78 2.86 5.82
C LEU A 143 -16.71 1.97 4.98
N LYS A 144 -16.30 1.56 3.78
CA LYS A 144 -17.06 0.67 2.89
C LYS A 144 -17.41 -0.66 3.57
N TYR A 145 -16.45 -1.23 4.28
CA TYR A 145 -16.59 -2.54 4.94
C TYR A 145 -16.93 -2.46 6.43
N ARG A 146 -17.24 -1.27 6.96
CA ARG A 146 -17.62 -1.04 8.38
C ARG A 146 -16.57 -1.54 9.39
N ARG A 147 -15.30 -1.44 9.03
CA ARG A 147 -14.16 -1.77 9.90
C ARG A 147 -13.80 -0.57 10.77
N LYS A 148 -13.02 -0.80 11.84
CA LYS A 148 -12.47 0.30 12.66
C LYS A 148 -11.75 1.30 11.77
N PHE A 149 -12.05 2.58 11.98
CA PHE A 149 -11.47 3.67 11.23
C PHE A 149 -10.10 4.01 11.81
N SER A 150 -9.10 3.99 10.94
CA SER A 150 -7.72 4.36 11.25
C SER A 150 -7.44 5.82 10.95
N VAL A 151 -6.48 6.41 11.67
CA VAL A 151 -5.99 7.76 11.35
C VAL A 151 -5.12 7.68 10.09
N GLU A 152 -5.24 8.66 9.20
CA GLU A 152 -4.34 8.77 8.06
C GLU A 152 -2.90 8.97 8.55
N SER A 153 -1.95 8.34 7.86
CA SER A 153 -0.53 8.48 8.15
C SER A 153 0.20 9.00 6.92
N LEU A 154 1.30 9.71 7.15
CA LEU A 154 2.18 10.18 6.09
C LEU A 154 3.46 9.36 6.06
N LYS A 155 4.11 9.37 4.90
CA LYS A 155 5.41 8.74 4.71
C LYS A 155 6.47 9.68 5.29
N ALA A 156 7.25 9.21 6.26
CA ALA A 156 8.35 10.01 6.84
C ALA A 156 9.69 9.30 6.76
N VAL A 157 9.70 7.97 6.84
CA VAL A 157 10.91 7.14 6.78
C VAL A 157 10.75 6.14 5.67
N PHE A 158 11.78 5.95 4.87
CA PHE A 158 11.73 5.01 3.77
C PHE A 158 13.09 4.49 3.37
N ILE A 159 13.08 3.39 2.64
CA ILE A 159 14.26 2.80 2.01
C ILE A 159 13.86 2.16 0.70
N SER A 160 14.57 2.51 -0.39
CA SER A 160 14.39 1.84 -1.67
C SER A 160 15.12 0.50 -1.68
N ASN A 161 14.69 -0.41 -2.55
CA ASN A 161 15.45 -1.65 -2.77
C ASN A 161 16.90 -1.37 -3.22
N LYS A 162 17.10 -0.32 -4.02
CA LYS A 162 18.43 0.12 -4.44
C LYS A 162 19.29 0.48 -3.23
N ALA A 163 18.84 1.43 -2.40
CA ALA A 163 19.57 1.85 -1.21
C ALA A 163 19.81 0.69 -0.24
N PHE A 164 18.79 -0.15 0.00
CA PHE A 164 18.91 -1.31 0.87
C PHE A 164 20.07 -2.22 0.48
N PHE A 165 20.17 -2.58 -0.80
CA PHE A 165 21.26 -3.42 -1.29
C PHE A 165 22.61 -2.69 -1.29
N GLN A 166 22.63 -1.39 -1.57
CA GLN A 166 23.86 -0.60 -1.55
C GLN A 166 24.50 -0.47 -0.17
N ILE A 167 23.73 -0.64 0.93
CA ILE A 167 24.29 -0.70 2.30
C ILE A 167 25.34 -1.83 2.43
N TYR A 168 25.18 -2.92 1.69
CA TYR A 168 26.09 -4.07 1.72
C TYR A 168 27.39 -3.82 0.94
N LYS A 169 27.48 -2.73 0.16
CA LYS A 169 28.65 -2.36 -0.65
C LYS A 169 29.13 -3.57 -1.49
N HIS A 170 30.40 -3.95 -1.36
CA HIS A 170 31.01 -5.08 -2.07
C HIS A 170 30.62 -6.47 -1.54
N ARG A 171 29.68 -6.58 -0.60
CA ARG A 171 29.24 -7.85 0.01
C ARG A 171 27.85 -8.26 -0.47
N LEU A 172 27.53 -7.97 -1.73
CA LEU A 172 26.30 -8.38 -2.37
C LEU A 172 26.56 -9.61 -3.25
N TYR A 173 26.06 -10.76 -2.82
CA TYR A 173 26.13 -12.02 -3.56
C TYR A 173 24.70 -12.49 -3.83
N GLY A 174 24.48 -13.06 -5.01
CA GLY A 174 23.17 -13.58 -5.40
C GLY A 174 23.32 -14.82 -6.27
N LEU A 175 22.32 -15.71 -6.16
CA LEU A 175 22.19 -16.89 -7.00
C LEU A 175 20.84 -16.81 -7.70
N THR A 176 20.83 -17.08 -8.99
CA THR A 176 19.60 -17.18 -9.78
C THR A 176 19.81 -18.21 -10.88
N GLY A 177 18.76 -18.95 -11.21
CA GLY A 177 18.77 -19.83 -12.39
C GLY A 177 18.62 -19.04 -13.69
N THR A 178 18.18 -17.78 -13.62
CA THR A 178 17.89 -16.94 -14.79
C THR A 178 18.35 -15.51 -14.56
N LEU A 179 19.24 -15.01 -15.42
CA LEU A 179 19.72 -13.63 -15.42
C LEU A 179 18.91 -12.72 -16.37
N GLY A 180 18.14 -13.32 -17.29
CA GLY A 180 17.37 -12.60 -18.30
C GLY A 180 18.23 -12.08 -19.45
N SER A 181 17.66 -11.16 -20.23
CA SER A 181 18.30 -10.55 -21.40
C SER A 181 19.58 -9.80 -21.05
N GLU A 182 20.42 -9.51 -22.05
CA GLU A 182 21.61 -8.67 -21.89
C GLU A 182 21.26 -7.29 -21.30
N ASN A 183 20.13 -6.69 -21.70
CA ASN A 183 19.61 -5.46 -21.11
C ASN A 183 19.34 -5.59 -19.60
N SER A 184 18.80 -6.73 -19.16
CA SER A 184 18.56 -7.02 -17.74
C SER A 184 19.88 -7.14 -16.97
N GLN A 185 20.86 -7.82 -17.56
CA GLN A 185 22.20 -8.00 -16.98
C GLN A 185 22.94 -6.65 -16.85
N ASN A 186 22.93 -5.84 -17.91
CA ASN A 186 23.52 -4.51 -17.93
C ASN A 186 22.86 -3.62 -16.88
N PHE A 187 21.52 -3.63 -16.79
CA PHE A 187 20.80 -2.89 -15.74
C PHE A 187 21.25 -3.29 -14.33
N LEU A 188 21.35 -4.60 -14.05
CA LEU A 188 21.78 -5.10 -12.74
C LEU A 188 23.23 -4.72 -12.43
N SER A 189 24.14 -4.90 -13.39
CA SER A 189 25.56 -4.55 -13.28
C SER A 189 25.71 -3.06 -12.98
N ASP A 190 25.04 -2.20 -13.75
CA ASP A 190 25.13 -0.75 -13.58
C ASP A 190 24.56 -0.28 -12.24
N LEU A 191 23.39 -0.81 -11.85
CA LEU A 191 22.68 -0.33 -10.67
C LEU A 191 23.31 -0.81 -9.35
N TYR A 192 23.77 -2.06 -9.31
CA TYR A 192 24.27 -2.70 -8.08
C TYR A 192 25.78 -2.97 -8.09
N GLN A 193 26.48 -2.65 -9.19
CA GLN A 193 27.93 -2.84 -9.33
C GLN A 193 28.34 -4.30 -9.09
N VAL A 194 27.59 -5.23 -9.69
CA VAL A 194 27.78 -6.69 -9.57
C VAL A 194 28.29 -7.28 -10.88
N GLN A 195 29.05 -8.37 -10.78
CA GLN A 195 29.51 -9.17 -11.91
C GLN A 195 28.78 -10.52 -11.96
N PHE A 196 28.73 -11.14 -13.13
CA PHE A 196 28.09 -12.43 -13.34
C PHE A 196 29.12 -13.52 -13.61
N ALA A 197 28.89 -14.69 -13.01
CA ALA A 197 29.63 -15.91 -13.30
C ALA A 197 28.62 -17.02 -13.63
N TYR A 198 28.81 -17.69 -14.76
CA TYR A 198 27.95 -18.78 -15.20
C TYR A 198 28.52 -20.10 -14.68
N ILE A 199 27.77 -20.75 -13.79
CA ILE A 199 28.15 -22.06 -13.23
C ILE A 199 27.59 -23.15 -14.15
N PRO A 200 28.43 -24.04 -14.70
CA PRO A 200 27.96 -25.16 -15.52
C PRO A 200 27.00 -26.08 -14.75
N THR A 201 26.02 -26.66 -15.45
CA THR A 201 25.11 -27.63 -14.84
C THR A 201 25.82 -28.96 -14.57
N SER A 202 25.42 -29.66 -13.51
CA SER A 202 25.98 -30.99 -13.18
C SER A 202 25.65 -32.05 -14.25
N LYS A 203 24.55 -31.88 -14.98
CA LYS A 203 24.11 -32.74 -16.08
C LYS A 203 23.60 -31.87 -17.23
N GLU A 204 23.70 -32.39 -18.45
CA GLU A 204 23.19 -31.74 -19.65
C GLU A 204 21.65 -31.62 -19.60
N LYS A 205 21.10 -30.53 -20.15
CA LYS A 205 19.66 -30.28 -20.19
C LYS A 205 19.06 -30.84 -21.48
N TYR A 206 18.14 -31.79 -21.38
CA TYR A 206 17.42 -32.36 -22.52
C TYR A 206 16.02 -31.75 -22.66
N PHE A 207 15.96 -30.51 -23.14
CA PHE A 207 14.72 -29.79 -23.39
C PHE A 207 14.44 -29.67 -24.89
N TYR A 208 13.22 -30.00 -25.30
CA TYR A 208 12.76 -29.81 -26.68
C TYR A 208 11.50 -28.95 -26.72
N GLN A 209 11.57 -27.79 -27.38
CA GLN A 209 10.40 -26.98 -27.63
C GLN A 209 9.62 -27.55 -28.82
N ARG A 210 8.34 -27.83 -28.60
CA ARG A 210 7.41 -28.30 -29.63
C ARG A 210 6.89 -27.12 -30.43
N ASP A 211 6.44 -27.39 -31.65
CA ASP A 211 5.79 -26.41 -32.53
C ASP A 211 4.69 -25.68 -31.77
N ASN A 212 4.73 -24.35 -31.81
CA ASN A 212 3.82 -23.56 -31.00
C ASN A 212 2.45 -23.46 -31.65
N LYS A 213 1.45 -23.04 -30.89
CA LYS A 213 0.09 -22.84 -31.39
C LYS A 213 -0.45 -21.48 -31.00
N ILE A 214 -1.24 -20.91 -31.89
CA ILE A 214 -1.99 -19.67 -31.64
C ILE A 214 -3.49 -19.89 -31.83
N CYS A 215 -4.29 -19.09 -31.13
CA CYS A 215 -5.73 -19.00 -31.26
C CYS A 215 -6.14 -17.53 -31.29
N ILE A 216 -7.29 -17.24 -31.88
CA ILE A 216 -7.83 -15.87 -31.97
C ILE A 216 -9.04 -15.71 -31.06
N GLU A 217 -9.87 -16.76 -30.97
CA GLU A 217 -11.11 -16.74 -30.22
C GLU A 217 -10.88 -17.44 -28.86
N TYR A 218 -11.34 -16.81 -27.78
CA TYR A 218 -11.09 -17.27 -26.41
C TYR A 218 -11.60 -18.70 -26.16
N GLY A 219 -12.75 -19.05 -26.74
CA GLY A 219 -13.32 -20.40 -26.63
C GLY A 219 -12.49 -21.48 -27.33
N ASP A 220 -11.94 -21.18 -28.51
CA ASP A 220 -11.04 -22.10 -29.23
C ASP A 220 -9.70 -22.27 -28.49
N TRP A 221 -9.21 -21.21 -27.84
CA TRP A 221 -7.99 -21.25 -27.04
C TRP A 221 -8.14 -22.18 -25.82
N LEU A 222 -9.25 -22.08 -25.08
CA LEU A 222 -9.54 -22.99 -23.96
C LEU A 222 -9.64 -24.45 -24.43
N ASP A 223 -10.40 -24.69 -25.51
CA ASP A 223 -10.56 -26.03 -26.09
C ASP A 223 -9.23 -26.62 -26.57
N LEU A 224 -8.39 -25.81 -27.22
CA LEU A 224 -7.08 -26.25 -27.71
C LEU A 224 -6.14 -26.64 -26.56
N ILE A 225 -6.08 -25.82 -25.50
CA ILE A 225 -5.30 -26.14 -24.29
C ILE A 225 -5.78 -27.47 -23.70
N ALA A 226 -7.09 -27.66 -23.58
CA ALA A 226 -7.65 -28.89 -23.04
C ALA A 226 -7.30 -30.12 -23.90
N ARG A 227 -7.46 -30.03 -25.22
CA ARG A 227 -7.13 -31.13 -26.16
C ARG A 227 -5.65 -31.51 -26.13
N GLU A 228 -4.75 -30.54 -26.19
CA GLU A 228 -3.31 -30.79 -26.11
C GLU A 228 -2.94 -31.39 -24.76
N THR A 229 -3.50 -30.87 -23.67
CA THR A 229 -3.28 -31.41 -22.32
C THR A 229 -3.69 -32.88 -22.24
N ILE A 230 -4.89 -33.23 -22.70
CA ILE A 230 -5.41 -34.60 -22.65
C ILE A 230 -4.57 -35.54 -23.52
N GLU A 231 -4.13 -35.10 -24.70
CA GLU A 231 -3.29 -35.93 -25.58
C GLU A 231 -1.94 -36.24 -24.92
N LYS A 232 -1.26 -35.23 -24.37
CA LYS A 232 0.04 -35.41 -23.72
C LYS A 232 -0.08 -36.16 -22.39
N ALA A 233 -1.15 -35.91 -21.62
CA ALA A 233 -1.42 -36.56 -20.34
C ALA A 233 -1.46 -38.09 -20.44
N LYS A 234 -1.82 -38.65 -21.61
CA LYS A 234 -1.82 -40.11 -21.87
C LYS A 234 -0.46 -40.78 -21.67
N LYS A 235 0.64 -40.03 -21.78
CA LYS A 235 2.01 -40.59 -21.74
C LYS A 235 2.91 -39.96 -20.68
N ARG A 236 2.55 -38.78 -20.15
CA ARG A 236 3.42 -37.98 -19.29
C ARG A 236 2.63 -36.91 -18.53
N PRO A 237 3.13 -36.39 -17.40
CA PRO A 237 2.50 -35.28 -16.71
C PRO A 237 2.55 -33.99 -17.53
N VAL A 238 1.52 -33.15 -17.38
CA VAL A 238 1.38 -31.86 -18.06
C VAL A 238 1.27 -30.75 -17.03
N LEU A 239 2.12 -29.74 -17.16
CA LEU A 239 2.07 -28.50 -16.40
C LEU A 239 1.59 -27.36 -17.31
N ILE A 240 0.43 -26.80 -17.01
CA ILE A 240 -0.17 -25.65 -17.67
C ILE A 240 0.15 -24.42 -16.82
N ILE A 241 0.83 -23.44 -17.40
CA ILE A 241 1.20 -22.19 -16.73
C ILE A 241 0.38 -21.05 -17.32
N CYS A 242 -0.46 -20.48 -16.46
CA CYS A 242 -1.39 -19.40 -16.77
C CYS A 242 -0.90 -18.05 -16.26
N GLU A 243 -1.38 -16.98 -16.88
CA GLU A 243 -1.04 -15.60 -16.50
C GLU A 243 -1.60 -15.23 -15.12
N ASN A 244 -2.88 -15.52 -14.89
CA ASN A 244 -3.61 -15.09 -13.70
C ASN A 244 -4.56 -16.19 -13.17
N VAL A 245 -5.12 -15.96 -11.98
CA VAL A 245 -6.01 -16.93 -11.29
C VAL A 245 -7.28 -17.19 -12.09
N GLU A 246 -7.84 -16.18 -12.75
CA GLU A 246 -9.04 -16.33 -13.57
C GLU A 246 -8.82 -17.32 -14.73
N SER A 247 -7.71 -17.21 -15.46
CA SER A 247 -7.34 -18.16 -16.50
C SER A 247 -7.17 -19.58 -15.98
N THR A 248 -6.62 -19.76 -14.77
CA THR A 248 -6.52 -21.11 -14.16
C THR A 248 -7.89 -21.74 -13.93
N GLU A 249 -8.88 -20.95 -13.52
CA GLU A 249 -10.25 -21.45 -13.30
C GLU A 249 -10.99 -21.73 -14.60
N ASN A 250 -10.82 -20.88 -15.60
CA ASN A 250 -11.44 -21.09 -16.90
C ASN A 250 -10.92 -22.37 -17.58
N ILE A 251 -9.61 -22.62 -17.55
CA ILE A 251 -9.01 -23.85 -18.10
C ILE A 251 -9.43 -25.07 -17.29
N TRP A 252 -9.49 -24.97 -15.96
CA TRP A 252 -9.96 -26.06 -15.11
C TRP A 252 -11.42 -26.43 -15.40
N ASN A 253 -12.29 -25.43 -15.52
CA ASN A 253 -13.70 -25.61 -15.88
C ASN A 253 -13.84 -26.27 -17.26
N GLU A 254 -13.06 -25.84 -18.25
CA GLU A 254 -13.08 -26.43 -19.58
C GLU A 254 -12.70 -27.92 -19.56
N LEU A 255 -11.63 -28.28 -18.84
CA LEU A 255 -11.17 -29.66 -18.70
C LEU A 255 -12.24 -30.56 -18.06
N ILE A 256 -12.91 -30.10 -17.01
CA ILE A 256 -13.90 -30.90 -16.27
C ILE A 256 -15.25 -30.92 -16.95
N ILE A 257 -15.80 -29.76 -17.31
CA ILE A 257 -17.19 -29.64 -17.73
C ILE A 257 -17.34 -30.11 -19.17
N ARG A 258 -16.44 -29.69 -20.07
CA ARG A 258 -16.55 -30.01 -21.49
C ARG A 258 -15.82 -31.26 -21.89
N HIS A 259 -14.63 -31.48 -21.33
CA HIS A 259 -13.79 -32.63 -21.68
C HIS A 259 -13.86 -33.80 -20.69
N SER A 260 -14.67 -33.69 -19.63
CA SER A 260 -14.94 -34.76 -18.66
C SER A 260 -13.68 -35.35 -17.99
N VAL A 261 -12.65 -34.53 -17.81
CA VAL A 261 -11.40 -34.94 -17.16
C VAL A 261 -11.65 -35.16 -15.65
N PRO A 262 -11.28 -36.31 -15.06
CA PRO A 262 -11.52 -36.57 -13.65
C PRO A 262 -10.84 -35.56 -12.72
N HIS A 263 -11.58 -35.04 -11.74
CA HIS A 263 -11.05 -34.04 -10.80
C HIS A 263 -9.77 -34.47 -10.08
N HIS A 264 -9.63 -35.75 -9.72
CA HIS A 264 -8.55 -36.24 -8.87
C HIS A 264 -7.17 -36.24 -9.56
N ILE A 265 -7.13 -36.17 -10.89
CA ILE A 265 -5.86 -36.08 -11.65
C ILE A 265 -5.44 -34.63 -11.92
N ILE A 266 -6.29 -33.64 -11.62
CA ILE A 266 -5.98 -32.22 -11.79
C ILE A 266 -5.56 -31.62 -10.45
N THR A 267 -4.41 -30.95 -10.43
CA THR A 267 -3.89 -30.22 -9.27
C THR A 267 -3.77 -28.74 -9.61
N LYS A 268 -4.32 -27.85 -8.77
CA LYS A 268 -4.29 -26.39 -8.99
C LYS A 268 -3.32 -25.71 -8.02
N TYR A 269 -2.48 -24.81 -8.55
CA TYR A 269 -1.57 -23.95 -7.80
C TYR A 269 -1.89 -22.49 -8.12
N ARG A 270 -2.67 -21.83 -7.27
CA ARG A 270 -3.17 -20.47 -7.56
C ARG A 270 -2.36 -19.40 -6.83
N ARG A 271 -2.04 -19.65 -5.56
CA ARG A 271 -1.38 -18.70 -4.66
C ARG A 271 -0.37 -19.40 -3.74
N ASP A 272 0.57 -18.63 -3.21
CA ASP A 272 1.50 -19.07 -2.16
C ASP A 272 0.68 -19.38 -0.89
N GLY A 273 0.64 -20.65 -0.47
CA GLY A 273 -0.16 -21.11 0.69
C GLY A 273 -1.30 -22.08 0.38
N ASP A 274 -1.58 -22.39 -0.90
CA ASP A 274 -2.37 -23.59 -1.22
C ASP A 274 -1.58 -24.81 -0.66
N ASN A 275 -2.18 -25.64 0.21
CA ASN A 275 -1.59 -26.84 0.88
C ASN A 275 -1.20 -27.98 -0.09
N VAL A 276 -0.62 -27.63 -1.23
CA VAL A 276 -0.37 -28.48 -2.40
C VAL A 276 1.12 -28.78 -2.53
N GLU A 277 1.99 -28.01 -1.88
CA GLU A 277 3.41 -28.33 -1.68
C GLU A 277 3.57 -29.76 -1.12
N GLU A 278 2.68 -30.18 -0.21
CA GLU A 278 2.71 -31.55 0.33
C GLU A 278 2.53 -32.67 -0.71
N LYS A 279 1.86 -32.44 -1.85
CA LYS A 279 1.53 -33.53 -2.79
C LYS A 279 2.75 -33.92 -3.64
N PHE A 280 3.38 -32.94 -4.31
CA PHE A 280 4.50 -33.22 -5.23
C PHE A 280 5.89 -33.14 -4.57
N GLU A 281 6.02 -32.59 -3.36
CA GLU A 281 7.24 -32.78 -2.55
C GLU A 281 7.35 -34.21 -2.02
N LYS A 282 6.22 -34.83 -1.64
CA LYS A 282 6.21 -36.19 -1.08
C LYS A 282 6.13 -37.29 -2.16
N LYS A 283 5.60 -36.99 -3.35
CA LYS A 283 5.45 -37.96 -4.44
C LYS A 283 5.78 -37.35 -5.81
N PRO A 284 6.54 -38.04 -6.68
CA PRO A 284 6.81 -37.55 -8.02
C PRO A 284 5.54 -37.52 -8.87
N ALA A 285 5.45 -36.58 -9.80
CA ALA A 285 4.44 -36.54 -10.84
C ALA A 285 4.56 -37.76 -11.77
N THR A 286 3.41 -38.29 -12.16
CA THR A 286 3.23 -39.53 -12.91
C THR A 286 2.43 -39.31 -14.18
N ILE A 287 2.31 -40.35 -14.99
CA ILE A 287 1.51 -40.32 -16.23
C ILE A 287 0.06 -39.99 -15.87
N GLY A 288 -0.55 -39.06 -16.62
CA GLY A 288 -1.92 -38.62 -16.40
C GLY A 288 -2.08 -37.43 -15.46
N ASP A 289 -1.05 -37.05 -14.69
CA ASP A 289 -1.14 -35.90 -13.80
C ASP A 289 -1.22 -34.59 -14.61
N ILE A 290 -2.24 -33.78 -14.32
CA ILE A 290 -2.44 -32.45 -14.89
C ILE A 290 -2.26 -31.42 -13.79
N ILE A 291 -1.37 -30.47 -14.01
CA ILE A 291 -1.03 -29.43 -13.05
C ILE A 291 -1.37 -28.08 -13.70
N ILE A 292 -2.24 -27.30 -13.08
CA ILE A 292 -2.59 -25.95 -13.54
C ILE A 292 -2.02 -24.97 -12.52
N ALA A 293 -1.11 -24.11 -12.96
CA ALA A 293 -0.45 -23.16 -12.09
C ALA A 293 -0.52 -21.74 -12.67
N THR A 294 -0.58 -20.73 -11.80
CA THR A 294 -0.12 -19.40 -12.21
C THR A 294 1.41 -19.40 -12.28
N ASN A 295 2.01 -18.40 -12.94
CA ASN A 295 3.47 -18.20 -12.94
C ASN A 295 4.10 -18.28 -11.53
N LYS A 296 3.33 -17.87 -10.51
CA LYS A 296 3.79 -17.83 -9.11
C LYS A 296 3.32 -19.03 -8.28
N GLY A 297 2.17 -19.61 -8.59
CA GLY A 297 1.73 -20.87 -8.01
C GLY A 297 2.77 -21.99 -8.17
N GLY A 298 3.17 -22.62 -7.06
CA GLY A 298 4.18 -23.68 -7.05
C GLY A 298 5.61 -23.20 -7.33
N ARG A 299 5.89 -21.90 -7.16
CA ARG A 299 7.26 -21.38 -7.22
C ARG A 299 8.01 -21.82 -5.97
N GLY A 300 9.08 -22.59 -6.14
CA GLY A 300 9.85 -23.17 -5.03
C GLY A 300 9.57 -24.66 -4.82
N THR A 301 8.45 -25.16 -5.36
CA THR A 301 8.15 -26.60 -5.39
C THR A 301 8.86 -27.27 -6.56
N ASP A 302 9.72 -28.26 -6.28
CA ASP A 302 10.32 -29.07 -7.33
C ASP A 302 9.36 -30.21 -7.73
N ILE A 303 8.87 -30.19 -8.98
CA ILE A 303 7.98 -31.24 -9.49
C ILE A 303 8.88 -32.34 -10.05
N HIS A 304 9.22 -33.30 -9.19
CA HIS A 304 9.99 -34.46 -9.61
C HIS A 304 9.17 -35.38 -10.52
N VAL A 305 9.80 -35.99 -11.51
CA VAL A 305 9.21 -37.04 -12.35
C VAL A 305 9.90 -38.37 -12.06
N ASN A 306 9.15 -39.47 -12.14
CA ASN A 306 9.72 -40.80 -11.96
C ASN A 306 10.49 -41.27 -13.22
N GLY A 307 11.24 -42.37 -13.09
CA GLY A 307 12.08 -42.88 -14.17
C GLY A 307 11.32 -43.33 -15.43
N GLN A 308 10.05 -43.73 -15.30
CA GLN A 308 9.22 -44.11 -16.45
C GLN A 308 8.82 -42.87 -17.24
N VAL A 309 8.30 -41.84 -16.56
CA VAL A 309 7.96 -40.55 -17.18
C VAL A 309 9.15 -39.96 -17.92
N ASN A 310 10.37 -40.10 -17.36
CA ASN A 310 11.57 -39.60 -18.01
C ASN A 310 11.87 -40.31 -19.35
N LYS A 311 11.56 -41.60 -19.48
CA LYS A 311 11.70 -42.35 -20.75
C LYS A 311 10.63 -41.94 -21.76
N ASP A 312 9.46 -41.51 -21.28
CA ASP A 312 8.31 -41.10 -22.10
C ASP A 312 8.38 -39.60 -22.52
N GLY A 313 9.59 -39.01 -22.51
CA GLY A 313 9.82 -37.62 -22.92
C GLY A 313 9.70 -36.59 -21.79
N GLY A 314 9.61 -37.04 -20.55
CA GLY A 314 9.55 -36.21 -19.34
C GLY A 314 8.30 -35.34 -19.23
N MET A 315 8.31 -34.39 -18.29
CA MET A 315 7.15 -33.50 -18.10
C MET A 315 6.97 -32.55 -19.31
N HIS A 316 5.72 -32.37 -19.72
CA HIS A 316 5.36 -31.38 -20.72
C HIS A 316 4.89 -30.08 -20.07
N VAL A 317 5.38 -28.94 -20.54
CA VAL A 317 5.00 -27.61 -20.06
C VAL A 317 4.27 -26.87 -21.18
N ILE A 318 3.07 -26.37 -20.88
CA ILE A 318 2.28 -25.51 -21.75
C ILE A 318 2.26 -24.11 -21.14
N LEU A 319 2.79 -23.12 -21.85
CA LEU A 319 2.61 -21.71 -21.50
C LEU A 319 1.42 -21.17 -22.27
N THR A 320 0.41 -20.70 -21.55
CA THR A 320 -0.84 -20.23 -22.18
C THR A 320 -0.81 -18.74 -22.53
N TYR A 321 0.28 -18.05 -22.16
CA TYR A 321 0.48 -16.62 -22.38
C TYR A 321 1.96 -16.37 -22.68
N LEU A 322 2.27 -15.22 -23.26
CA LEU A 322 3.65 -14.77 -23.41
C LEU A 322 4.07 -13.99 -22.16
N PRO A 323 5.08 -14.46 -21.39
CA PRO A 323 5.57 -13.72 -20.23
C PRO A 323 6.11 -12.34 -20.60
N GLU A 324 6.11 -11.41 -19.64
CA GLU A 324 6.58 -10.03 -19.87
C GLU A 324 8.08 -9.92 -20.17
N ASN A 325 8.88 -10.90 -19.78
CA ASN A 325 10.32 -10.92 -20.00
C ASN A 325 10.88 -12.34 -20.10
N VAL A 326 12.05 -12.45 -20.75
CA VAL A 326 12.81 -13.70 -20.95
C VAL A 326 13.03 -14.46 -19.65
N ARG A 327 13.33 -13.75 -18.56
CA ARG A 327 13.64 -14.39 -17.27
C ARG A 327 12.47 -15.21 -16.73
N VAL A 328 11.25 -14.71 -16.88
CA VAL A 328 10.02 -15.42 -16.45
C VAL A 328 9.74 -16.61 -17.37
N GLU A 329 9.93 -16.44 -18.67
CA GLU A 329 9.83 -17.54 -19.64
C GLU A 329 10.80 -18.68 -19.31
N GLU A 330 12.08 -18.37 -19.12
CA GLU A 330 13.10 -19.35 -18.76
C GLU A 330 12.77 -20.07 -17.44
N GLN A 331 12.18 -19.36 -16.48
CA GLN A 331 11.71 -19.95 -15.22
C GLN A 331 10.54 -20.91 -15.44
N ALA A 332 9.61 -20.57 -16.34
CA ALA A 332 8.44 -21.38 -16.67
C ALA A 332 8.85 -22.68 -17.38
N PHE A 333 9.63 -22.60 -18.47
CA PHE A 333 10.15 -23.79 -19.15
C PHE A 333 11.19 -24.55 -18.32
N GLY A 334 11.93 -23.85 -17.46
CA GLY A 334 12.86 -24.45 -16.48
C GLY A 334 12.18 -25.27 -15.39
N ARG A 335 10.85 -25.37 -15.37
CA ARG A 335 10.12 -26.34 -14.53
C ARG A 335 10.21 -27.77 -15.05
N THR A 336 10.57 -27.99 -16.31
CA THR A 336 10.84 -29.33 -16.86
C THR A 336 12.32 -29.53 -17.20
N ALA A 337 12.71 -30.74 -17.62
CA ALA A 337 14.07 -31.11 -18.01
C ALA A 337 15.15 -30.84 -16.94
N ARG A 338 14.82 -31.04 -15.65
CA ARG A 338 15.74 -30.87 -14.52
C ARG A 338 16.64 -32.08 -14.33
N ASN A 339 17.87 -31.88 -13.85
CA ASN A 339 18.81 -32.95 -13.47
C ASN A 339 19.05 -34.02 -14.54
N GLY A 340 19.09 -33.62 -15.82
CA GLY A 340 19.29 -34.54 -16.96
C GLY A 340 18.03 -35.30 -17.38
N ALA A 341 16.87 -34.94 -16.85
CA ALA A 341 15.60 -35.45 -17.36
C ALA A 341 15.30 -34.88 -18.76
N GLN A 342 14.58 -35.66 -19.56
CA GLN A 342 13.90 -35.16 -20.75
C GLN A 342 12.77 -34.22 -20.35
N GLY A 343 12.39 -33.34 -21.25
CA GLY A 343 11.26 -32.45 -21.04
C GLY A 343 10.91 -31.71 -22.32
N THR A 344 9.68 -31.23 -22.39
CA THR A 344 9.24 -30.47 -23.55
C THR A 344 8.40 -29.28 -23.14
N GLY A 345 8.52 -28.18 -23.89
CA GLY A 345 7.71 -26.98 -23.72
C GLY A 345 6.94 -26.64 -24.99
N GLN A 346 5.83 -25.91 -24.87
CA GLN A 346 5.06 -25.40 -25.99
C GLN A 346 4.33 -24.12 -25.57
N TYR A 347 4.19 -23.17 -26.49
CA TYR A 347 3.24 -22.07 -26.34
C TYR A 347 1.88 -22.42 -26.94
N ILE A 348 0.81 -22.05 -26.23
CA ILE A 348 -0.55 -21.99 -26.77
C ILE A 348 -1.11 -20.61 -26.45
N LEU A 349 -0.96 -19.66 -27.38
CA LEU A 349 -1.27 -18.25 -27.14
C LEU A 349 -2.62 -17.85 -27.71
N LEU A 350 -3.28 -16.92 -27.04
CA LEU A 350 -4.38 -16.15 -27.60
C LEU A 350 -3.80 -14.87 -28.21
N VAL A 351 -4.04 -14.64 -29.50
CA VAL A 351 -3.48 -13.52 -30.27
C VAL A 351 -4.61 -12.62 -30.76
N ASP A 352 -4.41 -11.32 -30.64
CA ASP A 352 -5.35 -10.34 -31.18
C ASP A 352 -5.22 -10.25 -32.71
N LYS A 353 -6.30 -10.64 -33.41
CA LYS A 353 -6.38 -10.58 -34.89
C LYS A 353 -6.21 -9.17 -35.47
N SER A 354 -6.44 -8.12 -34.69
CA SER A 354 -6.29 -6.74 -35.17
C SER A 354 -4.82 -6.33 -35.39
N ILE A 355 -3.89 -7.03 -34.73
CA ILE A 355 -2.46 -6.70 -34.77
C ILE A 355 -1.80 -7.25 -36.04
N TYR A 356 -2.29 -8.38 -36.56
CA TYR A 356 -1.64 -9.11 -37.65
C TYR A 356 -2.53 -9.13 -38.88
N GLN A 357 -2.11 -8.42 -39.93
CA GLN A 357 -2.80 -8.42 -41.22
C GLN A 357 -2.95 -9.86 -41.77
N ASP A 358 -1.90 -10.68 -41.64
CA ASP A 358 -1.90 -12.09 -42.05
C ASP A 358 -3.00 -12.92 -41.34
N ILE A 359 -3.38 -12.54 -40.11
CA ILE A 359 -4.46 -13.17 -39.34
C ILE A 359 -5.83 -12.61 -39.75
N TYR A 360 -5.91 -11.30 -39.99
CA TYR A 360 -7.14 -10.64 -40.43
C TYR A 360 -7.67 -11.21 -41.76
N GLU A 361 -6.75 -11.52 -42.69
CA GLU A 361 -7.07 -12.12 -43.98
C GLU A 361 -7.69 -13.54 -43.85
N LEU A 362 -7.48 -14.22 -42.73
CA LEU A 362 -8.05 -15.55 -42.44
C LEU A 362 -9.54 -15.54 -42.11
N ASN A 363 -10.14 -14.36 -41.90
CA ASN A 363 -11.58 -14.23 -41.65
C ASN A 363 -12.42 -14.72 -42.85
N GLN A 364 -11.85 -14.67 -44.06
CA GLN A 364 -12.50 -15.12 -45.29
C GLN A 364 -12.47 -16.65 -45.48
N LEU A 365 -11.71 -17.37 -44.64
CA LEU A 365 -11.55 -18.82 -44.73
C LEU A 365 -12.58 -19.56 -43.87
N THR A 366 -12.87 -20.81 -44.27
CA THR A 366 -13.64 -21.76 -43.45
C THR A 366 -12.88 -22.13 -42.17
N ASN A 367 -13.58 -22.64 -41.14
CA ASN A 367 -12.98 -22.98 -39.85
C ASN A 367 -11.79 -23.97 -39.96
N ASN A 368 -11.86 -24.97 -40.83
CA ASN A 368 -10.77 -25.95 -41.00
C ASN A 368 -9.55 -25.36 -41.72
N GLN A 369 -9.78 -24.54 -42.75
CA GLN A 369 -8.72 -23.83 -43.45
C GLN A 369 -8.03 -22.82 -42.54
N ARG A 370 -8.81 -22.09 -41.73
CA ARG A 370 -8.31 -21.14 -40.74
C ARG A 370 -7.41 -21.84 -39.71
N ARG A 371 -7.84 -22.98 -39.16
CA ARG A 371 -7.03 -23.75 -38.20
C ARG A 371 -5.69 -24.18 -38.79
N THR A 372 -5.70 -24.75 -39.99
CA THR A 372 -4.47 -25.18 -40.69
C THR A 372 -3.53 -23.99 -40.92
N LYS A 373 -4.08 -22.86 -41.38
CA LYS A 373 -3.27 -21.66 -41.65
C LYS A 373 -2.72 -21.01 -40.39
N LEU A 374 -3.46 -21.06 -39.28
CA LEU A 374 -2.98 -20.60 -37.98
C LEU A 374 -1.84 -21.47 -37.46
N GLU A 375 -1.89 -22.78 -37.65
CA GLU A 375 -0.77 -23.68 -37.31
C GLU A 375 0.49 -23.32 -38.12
N GLU A 376 0.37 -23.09 -39.43
CA GLU A 376 1.50 -22.66 -40.29
C GLU A 376 2.11 -21.30 -39.86
N LEU A 377 1.29 -20.38 -39.36
CA LEU A 377 1.74 -19.04 -38.96
C LEU A 377 2.15 -18.95 -37.49
N SER A 378 1.93 -20.01 -36.70
CA SER A 378 2.04 -19.96 -35.24
C SER A 378 3.44 -19.53 -34.78
N ASP A 379 4.49 -20.19 -35.28
CA ASP A 379 5.87 -19.89 -34.86
C ASP A 379 6.31 -18.48 -35.31
N VAL A 380 5.94 -18.06 -36.52
CA VAL A 380 6.27 -16.73 -37.05
C VAL A 380 5.60 -15.62 -36.22
N ILE A 381 4.33 -15.80 -35.85
CA ILE A 381 3.60 -14.83 -35.05
C ILE A 381 4.17 -14.77 -33.62
N ILE A 382 4.50 -15.92 -33.04
CA ILE A 382 5.09 -15.98 -31.71
C ILE A 382 6.47 -15.34 -31.68
N GLU A 383 7.29 -15.52 -32.72
CA GLU A 383 8.57 -14.83 -32.86
C GLU A 383 8.38 -13.30 -32.90
N ARG A 384 7.37 -12.80 -33.64
CA ARG A 384 7.02 -11.37 -33.67
C ARG A 384 6.58 -10.86 -32.28
N GLU A 385 5.76 -11.62 -31.56
CA GLU A 385 5.35 -11.30 -30.18
C GLU A 385 6.55 -11.27 -29.22
N ILE A 386 7.48 -12.22 -29.34
CA ILE A 386 8.72 -12.27 -28.55
C ILE A 386 9.58 -11.02 -28.79
N ILE A 387 9.78 -10.63 -30.05
CA ILE A 387 10.53 -9.41 -30.41
C ILE A 387 9.83 -8.17 -29.83
N SER A 388 8.51 -8.09 -29.97
CA SER A 388 7.70 -7.00 -29.41
C SER A 388 7.85 -6.91 -27.88
N ARG A 389 7.77 -8.05 -27.18
CA ARG A 389 8.01 -8.15 -25.74
C ARG A 389 9.42 -7.69 -25.37
N ASP A 390 10.45 -8.19 -26.04
CA ASP A 390 11.85 -7.88 -25.69
C ASP A 390 12.16 -6.39 -25.87
N ASN A 391 11.59 -5.76 -26.90
CA ASN A 391 11.65 -4.32 -27.10
C ASN A 391 10.91 -3.54 -26.00
N LYS A 392 9.72 -4.00 -25.59
CA LYS A 392 8.96 -3.40 -24.47
C LYS A 392 9.74 -3.50 -23.16
N GLU A 393 10.34 -4.65 -22.87
CA GLU A 393 11.15 -4.85 -21.67
C GLU A 393 12.42 -3.99 -21.68
N ALA A 394 13.10 -3.88 -22.82
CA ALA A 394 14.25 -3.00 -22.98
C ALA A 394 13.87 -1.53 -22.72
N ALA A 395 12.75 -1.07 -23.30
CA ALA A 395 12.23 0.26 -23.07
C ALA A 395 11.88 0.49 -21.59
N ARG A 396 11.21 -0.47 -20.93
CA ARG A 396 10.89 -0.42 -19.50
C ARG A 396 12.14 -0.31 -18.63
N LEU A 397 13.18 -1.10 -18.90
CA LEU A 397 14.45 -1.04 -18.17
C LEU A 397 15.18 0.29 -18.39
N SER A 398 15.13 0.83 -19.61
CA SER A 398 15.68 2.15 -19.92
C SER A 398 14.95 3.26 -19.16
N GLU A 399 13.61 3.25 -19.15
CA GLU A 399 12.79 4.20 -18.39
C GLU A 399 13.07 4.09 -16.89
N LEU A 400 13.13 2.88 -16.35
CA LEU A 400 13.48 2.64 -14.95
C LEU A 400 14.82 3.29 -14.60
N LYS A 401 15.85 3.08 -15.44
CA LYS A 401 17.20 3.61 -15.22
C LYS A 401 17.25 5.13 -15.31
N GLN A 402 16.62 5.73 -16.32
CA GLN A 402 16.71 7.16 -16.59
C GLN A 402 15.82 7.99 -15.64
N LYS A 403 14.60 7.51 -15.38
CA LYS A 403 13.59 8.26 -14.64
C LYS A 403 13.43 7.75 -13.21
N ASN A 404 13.03 6.50 -13.02
CA ASN A 404 12.67 6.02 -11.68
C ASN A 404 13.87 5.98 -10.72
N ILE A 405 15.05 5.55 -11.18
CA ILE A 405 16.25 5.56 -10.33
C ILE A 405 16.64 6.99 -9.94
N LEU A 406 16.53 7.96 -10.85
CA LEU A 406 16.81 9.36 -10.54
C LEU A 406 15.84 9.90 -9.47
N GLN A 407 14.55 9.57 -9.57
CA GLN A 407 13.54 9.93 -8.58
C GLN A 407 13.86 9.32 -7.20
N LEU A 408 14.25 8.05 -7.16
CA LEU A 408 14.68 7.39 -5.92
C LEU A 408 15.90 8.09 -5.29
N GLU A 409 16.91 8.42 -6.11
CA GLU A 409 18.10 9.14 -5.63
C GLU A 409 17.75 10.50 -5.04
N VAL A 410 16.78 11.20 -5.62
CA VAL A 410 16.32 12.49 -5.08
C VAL A 410 15.67 12.29 -3.72
N GLU A 411 14.75 11.32 -3.59
CA GLU A 411 14.11 11.03 -2.31
C GLU A 411 15.15 10.66 -1.24
N GLU A 412 16.11 9.80 -1.58
CA GLU A 412 17.18 9.35 -0.67
C GLU A 412 18.10 10.49 -0.24
N GLU A 413 18.48 11.38 -1.16
CA GLU A 413 19.33 12.52 -0.88
C GLU A 413 18.61 13.55 0.01
N LEU A 414 17.32 13.81 -0.25
CA LEU A 414 16.49 14.66 0.60
C LEU A 414 16.37 14.07 2.02
N PHE A 415 16.13 12.76 2.13
CA PHE A 415 16.03 12.09 3.43
C PHE A 415 17.36 12.10 4.20
N THR A 416 18.49 11.93 3.50
CA THR A 416 19.83 12.03 4.10
C THR A 416 20.06 13.44 4.65
N LYS A 417 19.83 14.48 3.82
CA LYS A 417 19.92 15.87 4.25
C LYS A 417 19.02 16.18 5.46
N PHE A 418 17.78 15.68 5.46
CA PHE A 418 16.87 15.85 6.60
C PHE A 418 17.41 15.19 7.87
N ASN A 419 17.96 13.97 7.79
CA ASN A 419 18.52 13.30 8.95
C ASN A 419 19.77 13.99 9.50
N ASP A 420 20.65 14.47 8.63
CA ASP A 420 21.82 15.26 9.01
C ASP A 420 21.40 16.55 9.71
N PHE A 421 20.44 17.28 9.14
CA PHE A 421 19.86 18.47 9.77
C PHE A 421 19.21 18.18 11.13
N LYS A 422 18.40 17.12 11.22
CA LYS A 422 17.74 16.72 12.47
C LYS A 422 18.79 16.42 13.54
N LYS A 423 19.87 15.71 13.20
CA LYS A 423 20.98 15.42 14.11
C LYS A 423 21.69 16.70 14.57
N GLU A 424 21.96 17.61 13.64
CA GLU A 424 22.56 18.91 13.95
C GLU A 424 21.71 19.74 14.91
N ILE A 425 20.40 19.86 14.65
CA ILE A 425 19.47 20.60 15.51
C ILE A 425 19.32 19.94 16.89
N SER A 426 19.28 18.61 16.93
CA SER A 426 19.19 17.85 18.19
C SER A 426 20.38 18.19 19.10
N GLU A 427 21.60 18.19 18.55
CA GLU A 427 22.83 18.50 19.29
C GLU A 427 22.98 20.00 19.63
N LYS A 428 22.77 20.89 18.66
CA LYS A 428 23.07 22.33 18.81
C LYS A 428 21.94 23.14 19.44
N THR A 429 20.70 22.69 19.34
CA THR A 429 19.52 23.46 19.76
C THR A 429 18.72 22.74 20.83
N PHE A 430 18.36 21.48 20.64
CA PHE A 430 17.44 20.79 21.58
C PHE A 430 18.12 20.36 22.88
N LYS A 431 19.31 19.74 22.82
CA LYS A 431 20.04 19.34 24.04
C LYS A 431 20.34 20.53 24.97
N PRO A 432 20.84 21.69 24.51
CA PRO A 432 21.13 22.83 25.38
C PRO A 432 19.90 23.38 26.12
N LEU A 433 18.69 23.27 25.56
CA LEU A 433 17.45 23.76 26.19
C LEU A 433 17.11 23.04 27.50
N PHE A 434 17.58 21.81 27.66
CA PHE A 434 17.22 20.94 28.79
C PHE A 434 18.44 20.46 29.58
N LYS A 435 19.60 21.12 29.40
CA LYS A 435 20.88 20.75 30.03
C LYS A 435 20.80 20.57 31.56
N ASP A 436 19.91 21.31 32.22
CA ASP A 436 19.73 21.29 33.68
C ASP A 436 18.84 20.13 34.16
N LYS A 437 18.25 19.35 33.24
CA LYS A 437 17.44 18.16 33.54
C LYS A 437 18.28 16.89 33.48
N SER A 438 17.81 15.81 34.10
CA SER A 438 18.46 14.49 34.02
C SER A 438 18.53 13.97 32.58
N GLU A 439 19.49 13.11 32.26
CA GLU A 439 19.67 12.55 30.92
C GLU A 439 18.39 11.87 30.39
N LYS A 440 17.74 11.06 31.23
CA LYS A 440 16.45 10.42 30.91
C LYS A 440 15.33 11.43 30.64
N SER A 441 15.32 12.55 31.37
CA SER A 441 14.35 13.62 31.14
C SER A 441 14.65 14.37 29.84
N GLN A 442 15.92 14.68 29.56
CA GLN A 442 16.36 15.31 28.32
C GLN A 442 15.93 14.48 27.10
N GLU A 443 16.15 13.17 27.14
CA GLU A 443 15.78 12.25 26.07
C GLU A 443 14.27 12.33 25.74
N LYS A 444 13.40 12.42 26.75
CA LYS A 444 11.95 12.58 26.53
C LYS A 444 11.61 13.85 25.76
N PHE A 445 12.22 14.99 26.12
CA PHE A 445 11.97 16.27 25.44
C PHE A 445 12.52 16.26 24.02
N ILE A 446 13.75 15.76 23.85
CA ILE A 446 14.40 15.68 22.54
C ILE A 446 13.60 14.78 21.61
N ASN A 447 13.20 13.58 22.06
CA ASN A 447 12.36 12.68 21.26
C ASN A 447 11.03 13.33 20.86
N ALA A 448 10.41 14.09 21.76
CA ALA A 448 9.17 14.80 21.47
C ALA A 448 9.38 15.91 20.41
N LEU A 449 10.45 16.70 20.52
CA LEU A 449 10.79 17.75 19.54
C LEU A 449 11.24 17.17 18.19
N GLU A 450 12.00 16.08 18.18
CA GLU A 450 12.38 15.36 16.95
C GLU A 450 11.16 14.78 16.24
N ASN A 451 10.16 14.27 16.97
CA ASN A 451 8.92 13.82 16.37
C ASN A 451 8.12 14.98 15.74
N ILE A 452 8.18 16.18 16.31
CA ILE A 452 7.58 17.38 15.71
C ILE A 452 8.31 17.78 14.42
N LEU A 453 9.66 17.72 14.41
CA LEU A 453 10.43 17.90 13.17
C LEU A 453 10.04 16.87 12.10
N LYS A 454 9.89 15.59 12.49
CA LYS A 454 9.44 14.53 11.58
C LYS A 454 8.04 14.79 11.02
N ASN A 455 7.11 15.36 11.80
CA ASN A 455 5.79 15.74 11.30
C ASN A 455 5.90 16.74 10.14
N ARG A 456 6.72 17.78 10.31
CA ARG A 456 6.94 18.82 9.28
C ARG A 456 7.59 18.25 8.04
N TRP A 457 8.60 17.41 8.23
CA TRP A 457 9.23 16.67 7.14
C TRP A 457 8.22 15.83 6.37
N ALA A 458 7.34 15.10 7.07
CA ALA A 458 6.33 14.27 6.44
C ALA A 458 5.34 15.10 5.60
N PHE A 459 4.91 16.27 6.09
CA PHE A 459 4.08 17.20 5.31
C PHE A 459 4.82 17.77 4.10
N TRP A 460 6.06 18.23 4.28
CA TRP A 460 6.86 18.77 3.19
C TRP A 460 7.13 17.73 2.11
N LEU A 461 7.54 16.52 2.50
CA LEU A 461 7.83 15.41 1.59
C LEU A 461 6.57 15.01 0.81
N ASP A 462 5.43 14.94 1.49
CA ASP A 462 4.16 14.60 0.84
C ASP A 462 3.72 15.65 -0.18
N HIS A 463 4.00 16.94 0.05
CA HIS A 463 3.78 18.01 -0.93
C HIS A 463 4.82 17.97 -2.06
N ALA A 464 6.08 17.70 -1.74
CA ALA A 464 7.17 17.58 -2.71
C ALA A 464 7.03 16.35 -3.63
N LYS A 465 6.21 15.36 -3.24
CA LYS A 465 6.10 14.08 -3.95
C LYS A 465 5.74 14.22 -5.43
N GLU A 466 4.81 15.12 -5.78
CA GLU A 466 4.47 15.37 -7.18
C GLU A 466 5.64 15.98 -7.96
N LYS A 467 6.39 16.89 -7.35
CA LYS A 467 7.60 17.45 -7.96
C LYS A 467 8.66 16.38 -8.15
N ILE A 468 8.85 15.50 -7.17
CA ILE A 468 9.79 14.37 -7.22
C ILE A 468 9.39 13.42 -8.37
N ASP A 469 8.12 13.03 -8.45
CA ASP A 469 7.61 12.13 -9.49
C ASP A 469 7.69 12.75 -10.91
N ALA A 470 7.78 14.08 -11.01
CA ALA A 470 7.97 14.82 -12.26
C ALA A 470 9.45 15.03 -12.65
N ILE A 471 10.42 14.61 -11.83
CA ILE A 471 11.84 14.71 -12.16
C ILE A 471 12.21 13.73 -13.26
N GLU A 472 12.81 14.25 -14.32
CA GLU A 472 13.35 13.50 -15.46
C GLU A 472 14.81 13.88 -15.77
N THR A 473 15.31 14.99 -15.21
CA THR A 473 16.65 15.51 -15.48
C THR A 473 17.43 15.81 -14.20
N SER A 474 18.77 15.73 -14.29
CA SER A 474 19.66 16.06 -13.18
C SER A 474 19.55 17.54 -12.75
N GLN A 475 19.19 18.44 -13.67
CA GLN A 475 18.98 19.85 -13.33
C GLN A 475 17.74 20.04 -12.44
N GLN A 476 16.64 19.36 -12.73
CA GLN A 476 15.44 19.39 -11.88
C GLN A 476 15.74 18.83 -10.48
N LYS A 477 16.52 17.75 -10.39
CA LYS A 477 17.03 17.22 -9.11
C LYS A 477 17.76 18.30 -8.31
N VAL A 478 18.76 18.96 -8.92
CA VAL A 478 19.54 20.01 -8.25
C VAL A 478 18.65 21.18 -7.82
N ASN A 479 17.68 21.57 -8.65
CA ASN A 479 16.75 22.65 -8.33
C ASN A 479 15.88 22.29 -7.11
N LEU A 480 15.34 21.08 -7.04
CA LEU A 480 14.52 20.65 -5.91
C LEU A 480 15.34 20.54 -4.61
N LEU A 481 16.59 20.09 -4.69
CA LEU A 481 17.50 20.05 -3.54
C LEU A 481 17.80 21.45 -2.99
N LYS A 482 17.97 22.45 -3.87
CA LYS A 482 18.11 23.86 -3.48
C LYS A 482 16.81 24.43 -2.92
N GLU A 483 15.67 24.06 -3.50
CA GLU A 483 14.35 24.44 -2.98
C GLU A 483 14.17 23.88 -1.56
N PHE A 484 14.55 22.62 -1.30
CA PHE A 484 14.52 22.03 0.04
C PHE A 484 15.38 22.81 1.04
N ASP A 485 16.63 23.13 0.68
CA ASP A 485 17.52 23.89 1.56
C ASP A 485 16.94 25.29 1.87
N SER A 486 16.42 25.97 0.86
CA SER A 486 15.92 27.34 0.98
C SER A 486 14.54 27.46 1.62
N SER A 487 13.60 26.57 1.30
CA SER A 487 12.21 26.63 1.74
C SER A 487 11.97 25.87 3.04
N PHE A 488 12.67 24.76 3.28
CA PHE A 488 12.42 23.92 4.45
C PHE A 488 13.50 24.10 5.51
N ILE A 489 14.77 23.86 5.17
CA ILE A 489 15.87 23.90 6.15
C ILE A 489 16.06 25.31 6.70
N ASN A 490 16.21 26.31 5.84
CA ASN A 490 16.42 27.70 6.27
C ASN A 490 15.23 28.26 7.06
N GLU A 491 13.99 27.89 6.70
CA GLU A 491 12.81 28.27 7.47
C GLU A 491 12.88 27.69 8.89
N LEU A 492 13.18 26.39 9.02
CA LEU A 492 13.31 25.75 10.34
C LEU A 492 14.47 26.31 11.15
N ILE A 493 15.61 26.60 10.54
CA ILE A 493 16.73 27.28 11.20
C ILE A 493 16.26 28.63 11.74
N ASN A 494 15.53 29.41 10.93
CA ASN A 494 15.00 30.71 11.36
C ASN A 494 14.05 30.60 12.56
N LEU A 495 13.17 29.60 12.57
CA LEU A 495 12.25 29.34 13.69
C LEU A 495 12.97 28.86 14.96
N LEU A 496 14.19 28.33 14.82
CA LEU A 496 14.99 27.73 15.90
C LEU A 496 16.20 28.59 16.32
N LYS A 497 16.34 29.81 15.78
CA LYS A 497 17.51 30.69 15.97
C LYS A 497 17.85 30.98 17.43
N ASN A 498 16.86 31.14 18.30
CA ASN A 498 17.10 31.42 19.71
C ASN A 498 16.97 30.16 20.57
N SER A 499 17.99 29.88 21.37
CA SER A 499 18.05 28.73 22.28
C SER A 499 17.22 28.91 23.56
N SER A 500 16.09 29.63 23.51
CA SER A 500 15.18 29.75 24.65
C SER A 500 13.91 28.95 24.41
N PHE A 501 13.41 28.31 25.48
CA PHE A 501 12.18 27.53 25.38
C PHE A 501 10.98 28.41 25.04
N ASP A 502 10.93 29.65 25.53
CA ASP A 502 9.83 30.58 25.21
C ASP A 502 9.79 30.94 23.71
N HIS A 503 10.96 31.14 23.08
CA HIS A 503 11.02 31.36 21.65
C HIS A 503 10.60 30.12 20.86
N LEU A 504 11.07 28.94 21.28
CA LEU A 504 10.67 27.66 20.67
C LEU A 504 9.15 27.44 20.81
N LEU A 505 8.58 27.74 21.98
CA LEU A 505 7.15 27.66 22.20
C LEU A 505 6.41 28.64 21.31
N GLU A 506 6.87 29.87 21.14
CA GLU A 506 6.19 30.89 20.34
C GLU A 506 6.30 30.63 18.82
N LYS A 507 7.50 30.35 18.31
CA LYS A 507 7.79 30.28 16.86
C LYS A 507 7.77 28.87 16.30
N PHE A 508 8.37 27.91 17.01
CA PHE A 508 8.50 26.54 16.51
C PHE A 508 7.31 25.66 16.88
N LEU A 509 6.74 25.71 18.09
CA LEU A 509 5.56 24.92 18.44
C LEU A 509 4.28 25.61 17.95
N SER A 510 4.11 25.68 16.63
CA SER A 510 3.01 26.43 16.00
C SER A 510 1.67 25.74 16.14
N GLN A 511 1.63 24.41 16.32
CA GLN A 511 0.36 23.70 16.50
C GLN A 511 -0.06 23.57 17.97
N PRO A 512 -1.37 23.48 18.22
CA PRO A 512 -1.89 23.24 19.56
C PRO A 512 -1.46 21.89 20.10
N GLU A 513 -1.56 20.83 19.29
CA GLU A 513 -1.20 19.47 19.68
C GLU A 513 0.29 19.34 19.98
N GLU A 514 1.14 20.07 19.26
CA GLU A 514 2.58 20.11 19.50
C GLU A 514 2.88 20.72 20.87
N ALA A 515 2.29 21.88 21.15
CA ALA A 515 2.40 22.53 22.46
C ALA A 515 1.78 21.67 23.58
N ILE A 516 0.66 20.99 23.34
CA ILE A 516 0.05 20.07 24.32
C ILE A 516 0.95 18.86 24.58
N HIS A 517 1.60 18.31 23.56
CA HIS A 517 2.50 17.17 23.68
C HIS A 517 3.75 17.56 24.50
N ILE A 518 4.47 18.58 24.04
CA ILE A 518 5.06 19.66 24.85
C ILE A 518 4.82 19.60 26.38
N GLY A 519 3.69 20.19 26.75
CA GLY A 519 3.24 20.38 28.12
C GLY A 519 3.01 19.08 28.88
N LYS A 520 2.58 17.99 28.22
CA LYS A 520 2.46 16.67 28.87
C LYS A 520 3.82 16.13 29.33
N VAL A 521 4.88 16.34 28.55
CA VAL A 521 6.23 15.94 28.96
C VAL A 521 6.67 16.76 30.19
N PHE A 522 6.50 18.09 30.16
CA PHE A 522 6.77 18.93 31.34
C PHE A 522 5.95 18.52 32.57
N LEU A 523 4.67 18.21 32.38
CA LEU A 523 3.79 17.78 33.46
C LEU A 523 4.28 16.47 34.10
N SER A 524 4.75 15.52 33.29
CA SER A 524 5.32 14.26 33.79
C SER A 524 6.59 14.46 34.61
N GLU A 525 7.31 15.55 34.36
CA GLU A 525 8.52 15.96 35.07
C GLU A 525 8.22 16.94 36.22
N LYS A 526 6.94 17.17 36.54
CA LYS A 526 6.45 18.10 37.58
C LYS A 526 6.89 19.56 37.38
N ASP A 527 7.23 19.93 36.15
CA ASP A 527 7.55 21.30 35.75
C ASP A 527 6.26 22.04 35.38
N PHE A 528 5.48 22.38 36.40
CA PHE A 528 4.14 22.95 36.22
C PHE A 528 4.16 24.32 35.54
N PHE A 529 5.25 25.08 35.68
CA PHE A 529 5.37 26.43 35.11
C PHE A 529 5.48 26.36 33.58
N ASN A 530 6.40 25.54 33.06
CA ASN A 530 6.54 25.36 31.61
C ASN A 530 5.37 24.57 31.01
N ALA A 531 4.81 23.60 31.76
CA ALA A 531 3.59 22.91 31.36
C ALA A 531 2.41 23.88 31.20
N LYS A 532 2.24 24.83 32.14
CA LYS A 532 1.21 25.87 32.07
C LYS A 532 1.32 26.68 30.78
N LYS A 533 2.50 27.23 30.47
CA LYS A 533 2.75 28.00 29.23
C LYS A 533 2.38 27.21 27.97
N CYS A 534 2.75 25.93 27.92
CA CYS A 534 2.42 25.04 26.82
C CYS A 534 0.90 24.87 26.62
N PHE A 535 0.16 24.62 27.71
CA PHE A 535 -1.29 24.45 27.65
C PHE A 535 -2.02 25.77 27.36
N GLU A 536 -1.50 26.92 27.82
CA GLU A 536 -2.01 28.25 27.42
C GLU A 536 -1.90 28.44 25.91
N LYS A 537 -0.75 28.11 25.31
CA LYS A 537 -0.60 28.15 23.86
C LYS A 537 -1.56 27.19 23.16
N GLY A 538 -1.74 25.98 23.68
CA GLY A 538 -2.70 25.01 23.14
C GLY A 538 -4.17 25.48 23.15
N ILE A 539 -4.53 26.46 23.98
CA ILE A 539 -5.89 27.03 24.04
C ILE A 539 -6.13 28.04 22.90
N LEU A 540 -5.09 28.76 22.47
CA LEU A 540 -5.22 29.90 21.54
C LEU A 540 -5.76 29.54 20.15
N TYR A 541 -5.86 28.25 19.83
CA TYR A 541 -6.22 27.74 18.51
C TYR A 541 -7.55 26.95 18.48
N GLY A 542 -8.50 27.26 19.37
CA GLY A 542 -9.91 26.86 19.21
C GLY A 542 -10.34 25.55 19.90
N ASP A 543 -11.09 24.71 19.18
CA ASP A 543 -11.91 23.60 19.73
C ASP A 543 -11.12 22.44 20.36
N ILE A 544 -9.80 22.42 20.20
CA ILE A 544 -8.85 21.44 20.81
C ILE A 544 -8.59 21.77 22.30
N SER A 545 -9.09 22.90 22.78
CA SER A 545 -8.81 23.48 24.10
C SER A 545 -9.31 22.69 25.32
N GLY A 546 -10.21 21.71 25.14
CA GLY A 546 -10.84 20.98 26.25
C GLY A 546 -9.83 20.34 27.21
N PHE A 547 -8.89 19.56 26.67
CA PHE A 547 -7.83 18.95 27.48
C PHE A 547 -6.88 19.99 28.07
N SER A 548 -6.49 21.00 27.29
CA SER A 548 -5.58 22.07 27.73
C SER A 548 -6.16 22.85 28.90
N HIS A 549 -7.46 23.12 28.92
CA HIS A 549 -8.14 23.78 30.03
C HIS A 549 -8.13 22.96 31.33
N ILE A 550 -8.28 21.63 31.23
CA ILE A 550 -8.19 20.71 32.38
C ILE A 550 -6.75 20.70 32.90
N ALA A 551 -5.78 20.53 32.01
CA ALA A 551 -4.37 20.48 32.36
C ALA A 551 -3.87 21.80 32.96
N LEU A 552 -4.35 22.94 32.45
CA LEU A 552 -4.07 24.27 33.00
C LEU A 552 -4.58 24.41 34.44
N THR A 553 -5.81 23.95 34.70
CA THR A 553 -6.38 23.94 36.05
C THR A 553 -5.51 23.14 37.01
N TYR A 554 -5.04 21.97 36.58
CA TYR A 554 -4.13 21.15 37.37
C TYR A 554 -2.77 21.84 37.62
N CYS A 555 -2.19 22.49 36.61
CA CYS A 555 -0.94 23.24 36.77
C CYS A 555 -1.09 24.40 37.76
N ASN A 556 -2.17 25.18 37.64
CA ASN A 556 -2.45 26.33 38.52
C ASN A 556 -2.59 25.90 39.99
N ILE A 557 -3.23 24.76 40.27
CA ILE A 557 -3.35 24.23 41.65
C ILE A 557 -1.97 23.89 42.25
N ASN A 558 -1.05 23.36 41.44
CA ASN A 558 0.26 22.92 41.91
C ASN A 558 1.31 24.05 42.02
N LEU A 559 1.11 25.19 41.34
CA LEU A 559 2.05 26.33 41.36
C LEU A 559 1.94 27.26 42.60
N LYS A 560 1.23 26.81 43.64
CA LYS A 560 0.81 27.54 44.87
C LYS A 560 -0.39 28.48 44.66
N PRO A 561 -1.33 28.55 45.61
CA PRO A 561 -2.58 29.28 45.45
C PRO A 561 -2.40 30.80 45.70
N GLU A 562 -2.37 31.62 44.64
CA GLU A 562 -2.87 33.00 44.68
C GLU A 562 -4.37 33.02 45.05
N GLU A 563 -4.86 34.11 45.65
CA GLU A 563 -6.24 34.25 46.17
C GLU A 563 -7.35 33.97 45.14
N ASN A 564 -7.06 34.06 43.83
CA ASN A 564 -8.05 33.98 42.75
C ASN A 564 -8.08 32.65 41.96
N ILE A 565 -7.25 31.66 42.31
CA ILE A 565 -7.09 30.42 41.52
C ILE A 565 -8.36 29.57 41.43
N LYS A 566 -9.20 29.56 42.48
CA LYS A 566 -10.47 28.81 42.43
C LYS A 566 -11.41 29.35 41.36
N LYS A 567 -11.50 30.69 41.23
CA LYS A 567 -12.35 31.35 40.24
C LYS A 567 -11.83 31.12 38.81
N GLU A 568 -10.52 31.25 38.63
CA GLU A 568 -9.87 31.02 37.34
C GLU A 568 -9.95 29.55 36.90
N SER A 569 -9.70 28.61 37.81
CA SER A 569 -9.85 27.17 37.57
C SER A 569 -11.27 26.81 37.15
N ARG A 570 -12.29 27.32 37.86
CA ARG A 570 -13.69 27.08 37.51
C ARG A 570 -14.05 27.66 36.13
N ARG A 571 -13.46 28.80 35.75
CA ARG A 571 -13.61 29.37 34.40
C ARG A 571 -13.02 28.45 33.32
N HIS A 572 -11.83 27.90 33.55
CA HIS A 572 -11.21 26.97 32.59
C HIS A 572 -11.99 25.65 32.49
N LEU A 573 -12.45 25.08 33.60
CA LEU A 573 -13.27 23.88 33.59
C LEU A 573 -14.60 24.07 32.83
N LYS A 574 -15.25 25.24 32.96
CA LYS A 574 -16.42 25.60 32.13
C LYS A 574 -16.12 25.62 30.63
N LYS A 575 -14.97 26.18 30.24
CA LYS A 575 -14.53 26.16 28.83
C LYS A 575 -14.21 24.74 28.36
N ALA A 576 -13.61 23.93 29.22
CA ALA A 576 -13.35 22.51 28.92
C ALA A 576 -14.64 21.73 28.65
N LEU A 577 -15.67 21.98 29.48
CA LEU A 577 -16.99 21.39 29.34
C LEU A 577 -17.58 21.71 27.96
N ASN A 578 -17.63 22.99 27.58
CA ASN A 578 -18.17 23.42 26.28
C ASN A 578 -17.43 22.78 25.08
N SER A 579 -16.10 22.70 25.16
CA SER A 579 -15.28 22.07 24.11
C SER A 579 -15.60 20.57 23.98
N LEU A 580 -15.65 19.82 25.08
CA LEU A 580 -15.99 18.39 25.05
C LEU A 580 -17.44 18.13 24.61
N GLU A 581 -18.39 19.02 24.92
CA GLU A 581 -19.76 18.93 24.42
C GLU A 581 -19.83 19.14 22.90
N SER A 582 -18.99 20.01 22.35
CA SER A 582 -18.83 20.15 20.89
C SER A 582 -18.32 18.87 20.26
N ILE A 583 -17.27 18.25 20.84
CA ILE A 583 -16.73 16.97 20.36
C ILE A 583 -17.78 15.86 20.43
N LYS A 584 -18.55 15.79 21.53
CA LYS A 584 -19.67 14.84 21.67
C LYS A 584 -20.70 15.02 20.55
N ARG A 585 -21.10 16.25 20.22
CA ARG A 585 -22.04 16.54 19.12
C ARG A 585 -21.48 16.07 17.76
N ASN A 586 -20.20 16.30 17.49
CA ASN A 586 -19.56 15.84 16.26
C ASN A 586 -19.52 14.32 16.18
N LEU A 587 -19.19 13.62 17.26
CA LEU A 587 -19.20 12.15 17.28
C LEU A 587 -20.61 11.57 17.13
N MET A 588 -21.64 12.20 17.70
CA MET A 588 -23.03 11.79 17.45
C MET A 588 -23.43 12.01 15.99
N SER A 589 -22.98 13.09 15.36
CA SER A 589 -23.18 13.31 13.93
C SER A 589 -22.49 12.23 13.09
N ASN A 590 -21.24 11.90 13.41
CA ASN A 590 -20.49 10.83 12.75
C ASN A 590 -21.19 9.48 12.93
N LEU A 591 -21.74 9.19 14.13
CA LEU A 591 -22.50 7.97 14.42
C LEU A 591 -23.75 7.86 13.54
N LYS A 592 -24.53 8.94 13.45
CA LYS A 592 -25.74 8.99 12.61
C LYS A 592 -25.40 8.81 11.13
N MET A 593 -24.30 9.43 10.66
CA MET A 593 -23.82 9.23 9.29
C MET A 593 -23.33 7.80 9.06
N ALA A 594 -22.69 7.18 10.07
CA ALA A 594 -22.25 5.79 10.03
C ALA A 594 -23.42 4.79 9.87
N GLU A 595 -24.56 5.06 10.52
CA GLU A 595 -25.80 4.28 10.38
C GLU A 595 -26.40 4.41 8.96
N LEU A 596 -26.24 5.58 8.34
CA LEU A 596 -26.72 5.89 6.99
C LEU A 596 -25.73 5.48 5.88
N LEU A 597 -24.54 4.98 6.23
CA LEU A 597 -23.55 4.56 5.24
C LEU A 597 -24.19 3.52 4.32
N PRO A 598 -24.24 3.80 3.00
CA PRO A 598 -24.94 2.92 2.08
C PRO A 598 -24.35 1.51 2.19
N GLN A 599 -25.25 0.53 2.29
CA GLN A 599 -24.93 -0.84 1.90
C GLN A 599 -24.67 -0.78 0.39
N SER A 600 -23.48 -0.34 -0.03
CA SER A 600 -23.02 -0.45 -1.42
C SER A 600 -22.68 -1.93 -1.69
N ALA A 601 -23.70 -2.75 -1.52
CA ALA A 601 -23.62 -4.18 -1.62
C ALA A 601 -24.25 -4.56 -2.95
N THR A 602 -23.43 -5.16 -3.82
CA THR A 602 -23.95 -6.15 -4.76
C THR A 602 -24.80 -7.16 -3.98
N ALA A 603 -25.77 -7.79 -4.64
CA ALA A 603 -26.68 -8.75 -4.01
C ALA A 603 -25.96 -9.88 -3.23
N ASP A 604 -24.71 -10.20 -3.60
CA ASP A 604 -23.84 -11.15 -2.88
C ASP A 604 -23.25 -10.61 -1.57
N MET A 605 -22.94 -9.30 -1.47
CA MET A 605 -22.51 -8.69 -0.20
C MET A 605 -23.68 -8.58 0.79
N LEU A 606 -24.92 -8.37 0.34
CA LEU A 606 -26.09 -8.34 1.23
C LEU A 606 -26.32 -9.68 1.95
N ARG A 607 -25.92 -10.80 1.33
CA ARG A 607 -26.00 -12.14 1.94
C ARG A 607 -24.91 -12.42 2.97
N LYS A 608 -23.72 -11.82 2.84
CA LYS A 608 -22.61 -11.97 3.81
C LYS A 608 -22.63 -10.89 4.92
N VAL A 609 -22.88 -9.63 4.56
CA VAL A 609 -22.73 -8.45 5.43
C VAL A 609 -23.93 -8.22 6.37
N SER A 610 -25.13 -8.74 6.05
CA SER A 610 -26.31 -8.59 6.93
C SER A 610 -26.14 -9.25 8.32
N SER A 611 -25.07 -10.02 8.52
CA SER A 611 -24.69 -10.64 9.80
C SER A 611 -23.43 -10.06 10.46
N GLU A 612 -22.69 -9.15 9.81
CA GLU A 612 -21.40 -8.67 10.33
C GLU A 612 -21.55 -7.40 11.18
N GLU A 613 -20.92 -7.40 12.36
CA GLU A 613 -20.87 -6.28 13.31
C GLU A 613 -20.25 -5.00 12.69
N ASN A 614 -20.82 -3.83 13.00
CA ASN A 614 -20.29 -2.54 12.57
C ASN A 614 -19.23 -2.05 13.56
N PHE A 615 -17.97 -2.44 13.33
CA PHE A 615 -16.86 -2.11 14.22
C PHE A 615 -16.52 -0.61 14.26
N TYR A 616 -16.87 0.14 13.22
CA TYR A 616 -16.75 1.60 13.24
C TYR A 616 -17.76 2.24 14.19
N GLN A 617 -19.01 1.77 14.17
CA GLN A 617 -20.05 2.20 15.09
C GLN A 617 -19.69 1.86 16.55
N ASP A 618 -19.14 0.67 16.79
CA ASP A 618 -18.60 0.27 18.11
C ASP A 618 -17.50 1.25 18.56
N GLN A 619 -16.55 1.57 17.69
CA GLN A 619 -15.46 2.51 17.97
C GLN A 619 -15.97 3.92 18.33
N ILE A 620 -16.95 4.46 17.60
CA ILE A 620 -17.56 5.76 17.93
C ILE A 620 -18.32 5.68 19.26
N SER A 621 -19.05 4.59 19.49
CA SER A 621 -19.82 4.38 20.73
C SER A 621 -18.90 4.32 21.95
N GLU A 622 -17.74 3.68 21.84
CA GLU A 622 -16.70 3.69 22.87
C GLU A 622 -16.13 5.10 23.10
N LYS A 623 -15.79 5.84 22.04
CA LYS A 623 -15.34 7.24 22.15
C LYS A 623 -16.39 8.11 22.87
N LEU A 624 -17.67 7.93 22.56
CA LEU A 624 -18.78 8.64 23.20
C LEU A 624 -18.91 8.29 24.69
N LYS A 625 -18.72 7.04 25.08
CA LYS A 625 -18.70 6.62 26.50
C LYS A 625 -17.59 7.33 27.26
N VAL A 626 -16.36 7.33 26.73
CA VAL A 626 -15.20 7.99 27.34
C VAL A 626 -15.45 9.49 27.52
N ILE A 627 -15.93 10.17 26.48
CA ILE A 627 -16.25 11.61 26.56
C ILE A 627 -17.40 11.86 27.53
N GLY A 628 -18.41 10.99 27.57
CA GLY A 628 -19.50 11.05 28.54
C GLY A 628 -19.00 11.02 29.99
N SER A 629 -18.07 10.12 30.31
CA SER A 629 -17.45 10.07 31.63
C SER A 629 -16.69 11.36 31.97
N HIS A 630 -15.90 11.90 31.03
CA HIS A 630 -15.21 13.18 31.24
C HIS A 630 -16.17 14.34 31.48
N LEU A 631 -17.26 14.43 30.70
CA LEU A 631 -18.30 15.44 30.89
C LEU A 631 -18.98 15.33 32.26
N HIS A 632 -19.29 14.12 32.71
CA HIS A 632 -19.87 13.87 34.04
C HIS A 632 -18.99 14.45 35.16
N TYR A 633 -17.69 14.10 35.18
CA TYR A 633 -16.77 14.61 36.20
C TYR A 633 -16.55 16.12 36.12
N LEU A 634 -16.53 16.70 34.90
CA LEU A 634 -16.41 18.15 34.74
C LEU A 634 -17.64 18.90 35.26
N ARG A 635 -18.86 18.39 35.03
CA ARG A 635 -20.10 18.99 35.56
C ARG A 635 -20.10 19.00 37.08
N GLN A 636 -19.69 17.89 37.71
CA GLN A 636 -19.50 17.83 39.15
C GLN A 636 -18.49 18.86 39.64
N ALA A 637 -17.32 18.95 38.99
CA ALA A 637 -16.26 19.89 39.38
C ALA A 637 -16.65 21.37 39.21
N VAL A 638 -17.54 21.68 38.26
CA VAL A 638 -18.07 23.03 38.02
C VAL A 638 -19.28 23.35 38.90
N GLY A 639 -19.88 22.36 39.55
CA GLY A 639 -21.04 22.50 40.43
C GLY A 639 -22.38 22.65 39.67
N GLU A 640 -22.48 22.05 38.48
CA GLU A 640 -23.77 21.87 37.78
C GLU A 640 -24.49 20.65 38.37
N THR A 641 -25.81 20.75 38.58
CA THR A 641 -26.62 19.62 39.03
C THR A 641 -26.57 18.51 37.98
N VAL A 642 -26.02 17.37 38.35
CA VAL A 642 -25.95 16.19 37.50
C VAL A 642 -27.24 15.41 37.72
N GLU A 643 -28.14 15.36 36.72
CA GLU A 643 -29.21 14.36 36.75
C GLU A 643 -28.57 12.97 36.67
N PRO A 644 -29.05 12.01 37.49
CA PRO A 644 -28.42 10.71 37.72
C PRO A 644 -28.23 9.86 36.46
#